data_AF-A0A839NY72-F1
#
_entry.id   AF-A0A839NY72-F1
#
_cell.length_a   1.000
_cell.length_b   1.000
_cell.length_c   1.000
_cell.angle_alpha   90.00
_cell.angle_beta   90.00
_cell.angle_gamma   90.00
#
_symmetry.space_group_name_H-M   'P 1'
#
loop_
_entity.id
_entity.type
_entity.pdbx_description
1 polymer ?
#
loop_
_entity_poly.entity_id
_entity_poly.type
_entity_poly.pdbx_seq_one_letter_code
_entity_poly.pdbx_strand_id
1 'polypeptide(L)'
;MTQPASPSAASPSAANSSAANPPAAVAADRPAPGEGGPVAASAGAHDPSDAAAEGHAKSGFWALTIGSVGVVYGDIGTSPLYAFREALAPSRTDGILLAEEVIGTASLIIWALLLIVTIKYVAILLRMDNNGEGGILSLMAQARHALGGSKIVFMLGLLGASLFYGDSVITPAISVLSAVEGLKLVTPAFSDYVLPITVAIILGLFAVQSHGTARVATFFGPAMVVWFLAMAAAALPHIAGNPGVLAAFNPWYAVHYLLGHGTGALVALGAVFLAVTGAEALFADLGHFGRRPIQVAWLGLVAPCLVLNYLGQTALVLAKPETTDPFYQLVPEWGLIPMVILATIATVTASQAVITGAFSLSRQAIQLGMLPRMEIRHTSEAHSGQIYLPQINTLLALGVVILAITFRSSSALASAYGIAVTGTMLLTASMAYVVLWKVVRFSPLVSAAIIMPFIVLEFLFLLSNLLKLHEGGYVPLMLAGGLMLMMWTWVRGVTILFNKTRKTDVPLIELVGMLEKSTSYQRVKGTAVFLTSDPEIAPAALLHNMKHNKVIHEKNVVLTVETMDRPRATQGERVRIEPVGFGFYRVVMRFGFMETPNIPRTLTLLKREGFKFDIMSTSFFLSRRSIRPAAHSGMPLWQDRIFITLAKNANDATDFFQIPTGRVVEVGTQVTV
;
A
#
# COMPACT_ATOMS: atom_id res chain seq x y z
N MET A 1 72.78 43.29 18.54
CA MET A 1 72.35 42.98 17.15
C MET A 1 71.21 41.97 17.24
N THR A 2 69.96 42.24 16.86
CA THR A 2 69.29 43.50 16.50
C THR A 2 67.79 43.30 16.75
N GLN A 3 67.20 44.11 17.63
CA GLN A 3 65.75 44.32 17.80
C GLN A 3 65.26 45.44 16.83
N PRO A 4 64.01 45.96 16.85
CA PRO A 4 62.81 45.62 17.64
C PRO A 4 61.68 45.04 16.72
N ALA A 5 60.35 45.14 16.89
CA ALA A 5 59.46 45.87 17.81
C ALA A 5 58.06 45.21 17.97
N SER A 6 57.18 45.86 18.75
CA SER A 6 55.72 45.65 18.91
C SER A 6 55.05 47.07 18.84
N PRO A 7 53.92 47.46 19.49
CA PRO A 7 52.79 46.78 20.17
C PRO A 7 51.39 47.48 19.94
N SER A 8 50.44 47.31 20.88
CA SER A 8 49.27 48.17 21.28
C SER A 8 47.87 47.58 20.95
N ALA A 9 46.99 47.20 21.90
CA ALA A 9 46.27 47.93 22.98
C ALA A 9 45.15 48.87 22.44
N ALA A 10 43.96 49.07 23.06
CA ALA A 10 43.45 48.78 24.42
C ALA A 10 41.88 48.68 24.48
N SER A 11 41.32 48.31 25.64
CA SER A 11 39.87 48.45 26.00
C SER A 11 39.50 49.89 26.45
N PRO A 12 38.20 50.26 26.62
CA PRO A 12 37.43 50.10 27.90
C PRO A 12 35.97 49.58 27.68
N SER A 13 35.20 49.06 28.66
CA SER A 13 34.57 49.68 29.87
C SER A 13 33.69 50.90 29.53
N ALA A 14 32.51 51.21 30.09
CA ALA A 14 31.71 50.77 31.26
C ALA A 14 30.22 51.19 31.01
N ALA A 15 29.18 51.07 31.87
CA ALA A 15 28.76 50.17 32.95
C ALA A 15 27.38 50.66 33.52
N ASN A 16 26.60 49.81 34.20
CA ASN A 16 25.47 50.16 35.11
C ASN A 16 24.20 50.83 34.48
N SER A 17 22.98 50.80 35.07
CA SER A 17 22.34 50.00 36.14
C SER A 17 20.82 50.34 36.21
N SER A 18 20.03 49.60 37.02
CA SER A 18 18.69 49.95 37.60
C SER A 18 17.54 50.31 36.63
N ALA A 19 16.42 49.58 36.52
CA ALA A 19 15.41 49.16 37.51
C ALA A 19 14.39 50.26 37.94
N ALA A 20 13.12 50.14 37.52
CA ALA A 20 11.90 50.56 38.24
C ALA A 20 10.58 50.19 37.48
N ASN A 21 9.53 49.84 38.24
CA ASN A 21 8.10 49.71 37.88
C ASN A 21 7.30 50.90 38.52
N PRO A 22 5.96 51.06 38.36
CA PRO A 22 5.01 50.55 37.35
C PRO A 22 4.42 51.73 36.52
N PRO A 23 3.23 52.38 36.71
CA PRO A 23 2.04 52.18 37.57
C PRO A 23 0.83 51.56 36.80
N ALA A 24 -0.44 52.00 37.03
CA ALA A 24 -1.67 51.42 36.46
C ALA A 24 -2.85 52.41 36.23
N ALA A 25 -3.83 51.98 35.41
CA ALA A 25 -5.28 52.27 35.37
C ALA A 25 -5.85 53.72 35.36
N VAL A 26 -6.71 54.02 34.37
CA VAL A 26 -7.81 55.03 34.40
C VAL A 26 -9.02 54.47 33.61
N ALA A 27 -10.25 54.87 33.97
CA ALA A 27 -11.52 54.42 33.37
C ALA A 27 -12.43 55.61 32.96
N ALA A 28 -13.65 55.30 32.47
CA ALA A 28 -14.65 56.17 31.80
C ALA A 28 -14.38 56.40 30.30
N ASP A 29 -15.37 56.49 29.40
CA ASP A 29 -16.77 56.93 29.60
C ASP A 29 -17.79 56.19 28.68
N ARG A 30 -19.11 56.38 28.89
CA ARG A 30 -20.23 55.84 28.07
C ARG A 30 -21.30 56.90 27.78
N PRO A 31 -21.80 56.95 26.54
CA PRO A 31 -23.21 57.25 26.26
C PRO A 31 -23.94 56.07 25.58
N ALA A 32 -25.28 56.10 25.62
CA ALA A 32 -26.18 55.09 25.06
C ALA A 32 -27.06 55.69 23.91
N PRO A 33 -28.13 55.02 23.42
CA PRO A 33 -28.06 54.23 22.18
C PRO A 33 -28.95 54.76 21.03
N GLY A 34 -28.65 54.36 19.78
CA GLY A 34 -29.46 54.74 18.61
C GLY A 34 -29.28 53.82 17.39
N GLU A 35 -30.28 52.97 17.17
CA GLU A 35 -30.83 52.45 15.90
C GLU A 35 -29.93 52.06 14.69
N GLY A 36 -30.04 50.78 14.28
CA GLY A 36 -30.22 50.45 12.85
C GLY A 36 -29.17 49.59 12.11
N GLY A 37 -29.46 48.29 11.91
CA GLY A 37 -28.94 47.50 10.78
C GLY A 37 -27.81 46.49 11.10
N PRO A 38 -27.79 45.30 10.44
CA PRO A 38 -26.93 44.19 10.84
C PRO A 38 -25.48 44.32 10.34
N VAL A 39 -24.53 44.32 11.26
CA VAL A 39 -23.09 44.25 10.94
C VAL A 39 -22.67 42.78 10.79
N ALA A 40 -22.11 42.43 9.62
CA ALA A 40 -21.49 41.13 9.40
C ALA A 40 -20.25 40.97 10.30
N ALA A 41 -20.16 39.85 11.02
CA ALA A 41 -19.04 39.57 11.90
C ALA A 41 -17.73 39.44 11.10
N SER A 42 -16.76 40.30 11.41
CA SER A 42 -15.40 40.23 10.87
C SER A 42 -14.67 39.01 11.41
N ALA A 43 -14.30 38.08 10.52
CA ALA A 43 -13.43 36.97 10.88
C ALA A 43 -12.05 37.51 11.29
N GLY A 44 -11.63 37.19 12.51
CA GLY A 44 -10.34 37.61 13.05
C GLY A 44 -9.16 37.03 12.25
N ALA A 45 -8.11 37.82 12.09
CA ALA A 45 -6.86 37.36 11.52
C ALA A 45 -6.19 36.38 12.50
N HIS A 46 -6.01 35.12 12.09
CA HIS A 46 -5.12 34.19 12.75
C HIS A 46 -3.69 34.35 12.22
N ASP A 47 -2.72 34.44 13.12
CA ASP A 47 -1.30 34.45 12.78
C ASP A 47 -0.88 33.17 12.04
N PRO A 48 -0.06 33.25 10.98
CA PRO A 48 0.28 32.11 10.14
C PRO A 48 1.42 31.23 10.70
N SER A 49 1.76 31.34 12.00
CA SER A 49 2.92 30.67 12.61
C SER A 49 2.69 29.22 13.05
N ASP A 50 1.44 28.79 13.31
CA ASP A 50 1.15 27.45 13.84
C ASP A 50 0.82 26.38 12.76
N ALA A 51 0.78 26.75 11.48
CA ALA A 51 0.52 25.82 10.37
C ALA A 51 1.75 24.97 9.98
N ALA A 52 2.50 24.46 10.97
CA ALA A 52 3.78 23.78 10.81
C ALA A 52 3.87 22.42 11.55
N ALA A 53 2.73 21.73 11.73
CA ALA A 53 2.70 20.30 11.96
C ALA A 53 1.33 19.71 11.58
N GLU A 54 1.22 19.08 10.40
CA GLU A 54 0.23 18.01 10.19
C GLU A 54 0.69 16.78 10.99
N GLY A 55 0.65 16.90 12.31
CA GLY A 55 0.94 15.83 13.22
C GLY A 55 -0.18 14.81 13.16
N HIS A 56 0.15 13.55 12.87
CA HIS A 56 -0.70 12.42 13.20
C HIS A 56 -1.26 12.64 14.62
N ALA A 57 -2.59 12.57 14.77
CA ALA A 57 -3.19 12.46 16.09
C ALA A 57 -2.49 11.29 16.80
N LYS A 58 -1.78 11.56 17.90
CA LYS A 58 -0.90 10.60 18.57
C LYS A 58 -1.74 9.52 19.24
N SER A 59 -2.21 8.55 18.45
CA SER A 59 -2.84 7.35 18.95
C SER A 59 -1.86 6.64 19.89
N GLY A 60 -2.36 6.23 21.06
CA GLY A 60 -1.52 5.60 22.07
C GLY A 60 -0.85 4.35 21.52
N PHE A 61 0.37 4.07 21.95
CA PHE A 61 1.14 2.89 21.55
C PHE A 61 0.33 1.59 21.61
N TRP A 62 -0.46 1.40 22.68
CA TRP A 62 -1.35 0.25 22.85
C TRP A 62 -2.54 0.22 21.90
N ALA A 63 -3.10 1.39 21.53
CA ALA A 63 -4.16 1.47 20.53
C ALA A 63 -3.65 1.09 19.13
N LEU A 64 -2.43 1.52 18.76
CA LEU A 64 -1.76 1.04 17.55
C LEU A 64 -1.42 -0.46 17.62
N THR A 65 -1.03 -0.96 18.78
CA THR A 65 -0.71 -2.39 18.98
C THR A 65 -1.96 -3.25 18.78
N ILE A 66 -3.06 -2.93 19.46
CA ILE A 66 -4.36 -3.62 19.29
C ILE A 66 -4.90 -3.44 17.86
N GLY A 67 -4.77 -2.26 17.27
CA GLY A 67 -5.13 -2.02 15.87
C GLY A 67 -4.36 -2.91 14.90
N SER A 68 -3.06 -3.13 15.15
CA SER A 68 -2.24 -4.05 14.34
C SER A 68 -2.62 -5.52 14.53
N VAL A 69 -3.08 -5.95 15.72
CA VAL A 69 -3.64 -7.31 15.91
C VAL A 69 -4.85 -7.53 14.99
N GLY A 70 -5.68 -6.50 14.80
CA GLY A 70 -6.81 -6.52 13.87
C GLY A 70 -6.38 -6.53 12.40
N VAL A 71 -5.70 -5.48 11.96
CA VAL A 71 -5.44 -5.22 10.54
C VAL A 71 -4.21 -5.99 10.03
N VAL A 72 -3.09 -5.94 10.75
CA VAL A 72 -1.83 -6.55 10.28
C VAL A 72 -1.85 -8.07 10.43
N TYR A 73 -2.45 -8.59 11.50
CA TYR A 73 -2.42 -10.01 11.86
C TYR A 73 -3.74 -10.74 11.58
N GLY A 74 -4.70 -10.10 10.90
CA GLY A 74 -5.95 -10.72 10.47
C GLY A 74 -5.73 -11.98 9.62
N ASP A 75 -5.04 -11.82 8.49
CA ASP A 75 -4.81 -12.88 7.49
C ASP A 75 -4.10 -14.11 8.09
N ILE A 76 -2.85 -13.94 8.55
CA ILE A 76 -2.07 -15.00 9.21
C ILE A 76 -2.77 -15.57 10.45
N GLY A 77 -3.61 -14.77 11.11
CA GLY A 77 -4.41 -15.19 12.25
C GLY A 77 -5.49 -16.20 11.88
N THR A 78 -5.92 -16.24 10.61
CA THR A 78 -6.97 -17.13 10.12
C THR A 78 -6.43 -18.39 9.43
N SER A 79 -5.15 -18.43 9.07
CA SER A 79 -4.46 -19.62 8.53
C SER A 79 -4.65 -20.93 9.31
N PRO A 80 -4.77 -20.96 10.66
CA PRO A 80 -4.99 -22.21 11.40
C PRO A 80 -6.29 -22.94 11.06
N LEU A 81 -7.26 -22.27 10.43
CA LEU A 81 -8.50 -22.87 9.91
C LEU A 81 -8.27 -23.93 8.82
N TYR A 82 -7.16 -23.86 8.10
CA TYR A 82 -6.88 -24.72 6.95
C TYR A 82 -5.44 -25.27 6.92
N ALA A 83 -4.44 -24.46 7.27
CA ALA A 83 -3.03 -24.79 6.99
C ALA A 83 -2.56 -26.16 7.51
N PHE A 84 -2.90 -26.54 8.74
CA PHE A 84 -2.50 -27.83 9.31
C PHE A 84 -3.25 -29.01 8.68
N ARG A 85 -4.55 -28.85 8.41
CA ARG A 85 -5.40 -29.86 7.74
C ARG A 85 -4.87 -30.16 6.34
N GLU A 86 -4.56 -29.13 5.57
CA GLU A 86 -4.00 -29.26 4.22
C GLU A 86 -2.55 -29.79 4.23
N ALA A 87 -1.76 -29.48 5.27
CA ALA A 87 -0.39 -29.97 5.40
C ALA A 87 -0.32 -31.46 5.78
N LEU A 88 -1.31 -31.98 6.51
CA LEU A 88 -1.42 -33.42 6.82
C LEU A 88 -2.06 -34.25 5.70
N ALA A 89 -2.76 -33.63 4.74
CA ALA A 89 -3.45 -34.36 3.67
C ALA A 89 -2.54 -35.33 2.87
N PRO A 90 -1.28 -34.98 2.52
CA PRO A 90 -0.37 -35.88 1.80
C PRO A 90 0.08 -37.10 2.64
N SER A 91 0.09 -37.00 3.96
CA SER A 91 0.40 -38.12 4.87
C SER A 91 -0.82 -39.01 5.16
N ARG A 92 -1.99 -38.70 4.60
CA ARG A 92 -3.23 -39.50 4.78
C ARG A 92 -3.54 -40.44 3.61
N THR A 93 -2.83 -40.34 2.48
CA THR A 93 -3.13 -41.14 1.28
C THR A 93 -2.93 -42.63 1.48
N ASP A 94 -2.00 -43.03 2.34
CA ASP A 94 -1.68 -44.46 2.58
C ASP A 94 -2.52 -45.06 3.73
N GLY A 95 -3.46 -44.29 4.28
CA GLY A 95 -4.41 -44.72 5.32
C GLY A 95 -3.83 -44.89 6.73
N ILE A 96 -2.51 -44.76 6.91
CA ILE A 96 -1.81 -44.81 8.20
C ILE A 96 -1.11 -43.47 8.42
N LEU A 97 -1.54 -42.73 9.44
CA LEU A 97 -0.92 -41.47 9.83
C LEU A 97 0.06 -41.71 10.98
N LEU A 98 1.37 -41.57 10.74
CA LEU A 98 2.40 -41.84 11.74
C LEU A 98 2.61 -40.62 12.65
N ALA A 99 2.89 -40.89 13.94
CA ALA A 99 3.12 -39.82 14.92
C ALA A 99 4.28 -38.88 14.53
N GLU A 100 5.29 -39.42 13.86
CA GLU A 100 6.44 -38.67 13.35
C GLU A 100 6.06 -37.68 12.24
N GLU A 101 5.05 -38.01 11.41
CA GLU A 101 4.53 -37.11 10.36
C GLU A 101 3.75 -35.95 10.95
N VAL A 102 2.94 -36.21 11.98
CA VAL A 102 2.14 -35.18 12.65
C VAL A 102 3.05 -34.20 13.39
N ILE A 103 4.06 -34.70 14.12
CA ILE A 103 5.06 -33.86 14.81
C ILE A 103 5.99 -33.16 13.80
N GLY A 104 6.38 -33.83 12.71
CA GLY A 104 7.18 -33.25 11.63
C GLY A 104 6.48 -32.10 10.93
N THR A 105 5.19 -32.25 10.61
CA THR A 105 4.34 -31.21 10.02
C THR A 105 4.19 -30.02 10.96
N ALA A 106 3.94 -30.27 12.25
CA ALA A 106 3.88 -29.21 13.27
C ALA A 106 5.21 -28.46 13.39
N SER A 107 6.34 -29.18 13.37
CA SER A 107 7.68 -28.63 13.41
C SER A 107 7.94 -27.72 12.19
N LEU A 108 7.58 -28.18 10.99
CA LEU A 108 7.69 -27.39 9.75
C LEU A 108 6.93 -26.06 9.85
N ILE A 109 5.71 -26.06 10.38
CA ILE A 109 4.91 -24.83 10.57
C ILE A 109 5.56 -23.89 11.59
N ILE A 110 5.99 -24.40 12.75
CA ILE A 110 6.64 -23.59 13.80
C ILE A 110 7.92 -22.95 13.25
N TRP A 111 8.74 -23.71 12.52
CA TRP A 111 9.98 -23.20 11.93
C TRP A 111 9.73 -22.26 10.75
N ALA A 112 8.66 -22.43 9.96
CA ALA A 112 8.25 -21.46 8.96
C ALA A 112 7.83 -20.12 9.59
N LEU A 113 7.01 -20.15 10.65
CA LEU A 113 6.61 -18.97 11.43
C LEU A 113 7.81 -18.24 12.06
N LEU A 114 8.79 -18.99 12.57
CA LEU A 114 10.00 -18.43 13.15
C LEU A 114 10.91 -17.80 12.07
N LEU A 115 11.26 -18.55 11.02
CA LEU A 115 12.20 -18.10 9.98
C LEU A 115 11.62 -17.00 9.10
N ILE A 116 10.42 -17.20 8.54
CA ILE A 116 9.81 -16.24 7.61
C ILE A 116 9.19 -15.08 8.37
N VAL A 117 8.27 -15.33 9.29
CA VAL A 117 7.49 -14.23 9.87
C VAL A 117 8.29 -13.50 10.95
N THR A 118 8.89 -14.24 11.88
CA THR A 118 9.61 -13.61 13.01
C THR A 118 10.95 -13.01 12.59
N ILE A 119 11.80 -13.77 11.88
CA ILE A 119 13.16 -13.30 11.53
C ILE A 119 13.14 -12.45 10.25
N LYS A 120 12.72 -13.00 9.10
CA LYS A 120 12.75 -12.27 7.81
C LYS A 120 11.85 -11.03 7.84
N TYR A 121 10.59 -11.16 8.25
CA TYR A 121 9.65 -10.05 8.25
C TYR A 121 9.81 -9.12 9.45
N VAL A 122 9.54 -9.63 10.66
CA VAL A 122 9.39 -8.80 11.87
C VAL A 122 10.73 -8.25 12.40
N ALA A 123 11.84 -8.99 12.27
CA ALA A 123 13.15 -8.52 12.72
C ALA A 123 13.95 -7.77 11.63
N ILE A 124 13.88 -8.20 10.37
CA ILE A 124 14.69 -7.68 9.24
C ILE A 124 13.90 -6.69 8.37
N LEU A 125 12.85 -7.11 7.65
CA LEU A 125 12.15 -6.26 6.67
C LEU A 125 11.47 -5.04 7.30
N LEU A 126 10.94 -5.14 8.52
CA LEU A 126 10.41 -3.97 9.25
C LEU A 126 11.46 -2.87 9.56
N ARG A 127 12.75 -3.10 9.27
CA ARG A 127 13.83 -2.09 9.33
C ARG A 127 14.20 -1.51 7.96
N MET A 128 13.53 -1.93 6.88
CA MET A 128 13.78 -1.52 5.49
C MET A 128 12.68 -0.59 4.98
N ASP A 129 12.16 0.28 5.84
CA ASP A 129 11.17 1.28 5.47
C ASP A 129 11.74 2.37 4.54
N ASN A 130 10.91 2.87 3.63
CA ASN A 130 11.16 4.08 2.88
C ASN A 130 10.47 5.23 3.64
N ASN A 131 11.19 5.93 4.51
CA ASN A 131 10.64 7.03 5.33
C ASN A 131 9.33 6.66 6.06
N GLY A 132 9.32 5.51 6.74
CA GLY A 132 8.17 4.96 7.48
C GLY A 132 7.26 4.02 6.67
N GLU A 133 7.33 4.01 5.34
CA GLU A 133 6.45 3.19 4.49
C GLU A 133 7.11 1.89 4.04
N GLY A 134 6.42 0.76 4.16
CA GLY A 134 6.90 -0.55 3.69
C GLY A 134 6.13 -1.09 2.49
N GLY A 135 6.24 -2.40 2.26
CA GLY A 135 5.62 -3.09 1.12
C GLY A 135 6.49 -3.18 -0.13
N ILE A 136 6.04 -3.98 -1.10
CA ILE A 136 6.85 -4.38 -2.27
C ILE A 136 7.18 -3.21 -3.21
N LEU A 137 6.25 -2.27 -3.43
CA LEU A 137 6.51 -1.07 -4.22
C LEU A 137 7.42 -0.06 -3.50
N SER A 138 7.40 -0.04 -2.15
CA SER A 138 8.33 0.77 -1.35
C SER A 138 9.77 0.29 -1.50
N LEU A 139 10.02 -1.02 -1.43
CA LEU A 139 11.33 -1.61 -1.73
C LEU A 139 11.74 -1.40 -3.19
N MET A 140 10.83 -1.58 -4.15
CA MET A 140 11.08 -1.32 -5.57
C MET A 140 11.56 0.11 -5.79
N ALA A 141 10.87 1.11 -5.21
CA ALA A 141 11.22 2.52 -5.36
C ALA A 141 12.63 2.82 -4.79
N GLN A 142 12.93 2.33 -3.58
CA GLN A 142 14.27 2.46 -2.98
C GLN A 142 15.37 1.80 -3.82
N ALA A 143 15.18 0.53 -4.21
CA ALA A 143 16.15 -0.23 -4.98
C ALA A 143 16.35 0.34 -6.39
N ARG A 144 15.29 0.85 -7.03
CA ARG A 144 15.33 1.51 -8.35
C ARG A 144 16.10 2.81 -8.28
N HIS A 145 15.83 3.66 -7.28
CA HIS A 145 16.56 4.91 -7.05
C HIS A 145 18.05 4.64 -6.80
N ALA A 146 18.36 3.66 -5.93
CA ALA A 146 19.75 3.31 -5.58
C ALA A 146 20.54 2.66 -6.75
N LEU A 147 19.85 2.14 -7.77
CA LEU A 147 20.44 1.62 -9.01
C LEU A 147 20.22 2.55 -10.22
N GLY A 148 19.96 3.85 -10.01
CA GLY A 148 19.91 4.84 -11.10
C GLY A 148 18.78 4.63 -12.10
N GLY A 149 17.62 4.14 -11.66
CA GLY A 149 16.44 3.96 -12.51
C GLY A 149 16.32 2.58 -13.16
N SER A 150 17.00 1.55 -12.63
CA SER A 150 17.06 0.19 -13.19
C SER A 150 15.69 -0.36 -13.65
N LYS A 151 15.62 -0.70 -14.95
CA LYS A 151 14.44 -1.33 -15.58
C LYS A 151 14.14 -2.71 -14.99
N ILE A 152 15.17 -3.44 -14.55
CA ILE A 152 15.00 -4.79 -13.97
C ILE A 152 14.24 -4.69 -12.64
N VAL A 153 14.66 -3.79 -11.74
CA VAL A 153 13.97 -3.57 -10.45
C VAL A 153 12.52 -3.12 -10.67
N PHE A 154 12.29 -2.22 -11.63
CA PHE A 154 10.93 -1.81 -12.01
C PHE A 154 10.06 -3.00 -12.44
N MET A 155 10.58 -3.89 -13.30
CA MET A 155 9.85 -5.09 -13.72
C MET A 155 9.63 -6.11 -12.58
N LEU A 156 10.60 -6.27 -11.67
CA LEU A 156 10.45 -7.16 -10.51
C LEU A 156 9.38 -6.67 -9.52
N GLY A 157 9.35 -5.36 -9.24
CA GLY A 157 8.29 -4.78 -8.39
C GLY A 157 6.94 -4.73 -9.10
N LEU A 158 6.91 -4.61 -10.43
CA LEU A 158 5.68 -4.71 -11.23
C LEU A 158 5.07 -6.12 -11.16
N LEU A 159 5.88 -7.15 -11.37
CA LEU A 159 5.49 -8.55 -11.19
C LEU A 159 5.04 -8.81 -9.75
N GLY A 160 5.81 -8.32 -8.77
CA GLY A 160 5.50 -8.46 -7.36
C GLY A 160 4.17 -7.83 -6.95
N ALA A 161 3.90 -6.59 -7.37
CA ALA A 161 2.60 -5.95 -7.14
C ALA A 161 1.45 -6.72 -7.82
N SER A 162 1.68 -7.24 -9.04
CA SER A 162 0.67 -8.02 -9.77
C SER A 162 0.34 -9.36 -9.09
N LEU A 163 1.34 -10.04 -8.51
CA LEU A 163 1.13 -11.26 -7.72
C LEU A 163 0.42 -10.97 -6.38
N PHE A 164 0.71 -9.84 -5.72
CA PHE A 164 0.01 -9.39 -4.51
C PHE A 164 -1.48 -9.10 -4.77
N TYR A 165 -1.84 -8.57 -5.94
CA TYR A 165 -3.25 -8.49 -6.32
C TYR A 165 -3.89 -9.87 -6.53
N GLY A 166 -3.12 -10.86 -6.99
CA GLY A 166 -3.58 -12.25 -7.06
C GLY A 166 -3.97 -12.79 -5.69
N ASP A 167 -3.10 -12.60 -4.68
CA ASP A 167 -3.40 -12.88 -3.27
C ASP A 167 -4.67 -12.14 -2.82
N SER A 168 -4.77 -10.85 -3.11
CA SER A 168 -5.87 -9.98 -2.67
C SER A 168 -7.26 -10.43 -3.14
N VAL A 169 -7.33 -11.28 -4.18
CA VAL A 169 -8.57 -11.87 -4.69
C VAL A 169 -8.85 -13.25 -4.06
N ILE A 170 -7.83 -13.98 -3.61
CA ILE A 170 -8.00 -15.35 -3.09
C ILE A 170 -8.19 -15.35 -1.58
N THR A 171 -7.45 -14.53 -0.82
CA THR A 171 -7.48 -14.52 0.66
C THR A 171 -8.89 -14.34 1.22
N PRO A 172 -9.74 -13.41 0.74
CA PRO A 172 -11.12 -13.31 1.22
C PRO A 172 -11.99 -14.53 0.88
N ALA A 173 -11.73 -15.20 -0.25
CA ALA A 173 -12.47 -16.39 -0.65
C ALA A 173 -12.08 -17.61 0.20
N ILE A 174 -10.78 -17.89 0.41
CA ILE A 174 -10.35 -19.04 1.22
C ILE A 174 -10.67 -18.86 2.70
N SER A 175 -10.45 -17.66 3.25
CA SER A 175 -10.66 -17.40 4.66
C SER A 175 -12.14 -17.48 5.04
N VAL A 176 -13.03 -16.75 4.36
CA VAL A 176 -14.47 -16.78 4.69
C VAL A 176 -15.07 -18.17 4.46
N LEU A 177 -14.66 -18.87 3.39
CA LEU A 177 -15.13 -20.23 3.13
C LEU A 177 -14.70 -21.20 4.24
N SER A 178 -13.45 -21.12 4.72
CA SER A 178 -12.94 -21.93 5.84
C SER A 178 -13.64 -21.62 7.17
N ALA A 179 -14.05 -20.37 7.40
CA ALA A 179 -14.86 -19.99 8.56
C ALA A 179 -16.27 -20.61 8.52
N VAL A 180 -16.94 -20.57 7.35
CA VAL A 180 -18.30 -21.06 7.22
C VAL A 180 -18.35 -22.60 7.14
N GLU A 181 -17.30 -23.27 6.66
CA GLU A 181 -17.22 -24.73 6.57
C GLU A 181 -17.34 -25.44 7.92
N GLY A 182 -17.01 -24.79 9.04
CA GLY A 182 -17.24 -25.36 10.39
C GLY A 182 -18.71 -25.70 10.68
N LEU A 183 -19.67 -25.08 9.98
CA LEU A 183 -21.10 -25.43 10.07
C LEU A 183 -21.39 -26.89 9.68
N LYS A 184 -20.57 -27.50 8.80
CA LYS A 184 -20.70 -28.90 8.38
C LYS A 184 -20.61 -29.87 9.57
N LEU A 185 -19.88 -29.48 10.62
CA LEU A 185 -19.70 -30.27 11.85
C LEU A 185 -20.84 -30.07 12.86
N VAL A 186 -21.62 -28.99 12.76
CA VAL A 186 -22.84 -28.80 13.56
C VAL A 186 -23.94 -29.74 13.08
N THR A 187 -24.16 -29.78 11.76
CA THR A 187 -25.10 -30.70 11.11
C THR A 187 -24.79 -30.82 9.62
N PRO A 188 -24.87 -32.04 9.04
CA PRO A 188 -24.71 -32.24 7.60
C PRO A 188 -25.66 -31.37 6.76
N ALA A 189 -26.82 -31.00 7.29
CA ALA A 189 -27.82 -30.18 6.62
C ALA A 189 -27.32 -28.76 6.25
N PHE A 190 -26.27 -28.25 6.88
CA PHE A 190 -25.69 -26.95 6.52
C PHE A 190 -24.71 -27.00 5.34
N SER A 191 -24.35 -28.19 4.85
CA SER A 191 -23.36 -28.35 3.76
C SER A 191 -23.72 -27.56 2.50
N ASP A 192 -24.99 -27.58 2.09
CA ASP A 192 -25.49 -26.86 0.90
C ASP A 192 -25.58 -25.34 1.11
N TYR A 193 -25.61 -24.88 2.37
CA TYR A 193 -25.71 -23.46 2.73
C TYR A 193 -24.34 -22.78 2.87
N VAL A 194 -23.24 -23.53 2.99
CA VAL A 194 -21.88 -22.97 3.17
C VAL A 194 -21.51 -21.99 2.07
N LEU A 195 -21.69 -22.36 0.79
CA LEU A 195 -21.34 -21.51 -0.34
C LEU A 195 -22.28 -20.27 -0.45
N PRO A 196 -23.62 -20.39 -0.38
CA PRO A 196 -24.51 -19.23 -0.30
C PRO A 196 -24.18 -18.25 0.83
N ILE A 197 -23.91 -18.74 2.04
CA ILE A 197 -23.55 -17.91 3.19
C ILE A 197 -22.21 -17.21 2.94
N THR A 198 -21.21 -17.92 2.43
CA THR A 198 -19.89 -17.36 2.06
C THR A 198 -20.03 -16.23 1.05
N VAL A 199 -20.79 -16.42 -0.03
CA VAL A 199 -21.04 -15.39 -1.05
C VAL A 199 -21.81 -14.20 -0.47
N ALA A 200 -22.80 -14.43 0.40
CA ALA A 200 -23.54 -13.35 1.06
C ALA A 200 -22.65 -12.49 1.97
N ILE A 201 -21.74 -13.12 2.73
CA ILE A 201 -20.75 -12.42 3.57
C ILE A 201 -19.81 -11.58 2.70
N ILE A 202 -19.27 -12.16 1.62
CA ILE A 202 -18.36 -11.47 0.68
C ILE A 202 -19.07 -10.26 0.03
N LEU A 203 -20.31 -10.43 -0.45
CA LEU A 203 -21.07 -9.32 -1.05
C LEU A 203 -21.37 -8.21 -0.04
N GLY A 204 -21.78 -8.56 1.18
CA GLY A 204 -21.96 -7.60 2.27
C GLY A 204 -20.68 -6.85 2.62
N LEU A 205 -19.55 -7.56 2.66
CA LEU A 205 -18.23 -7.01 2.89
C LEU A 205 -17.86 -5.92 1.86
N PHE A 206 -17.97 -6.26 0.57
CA PHE A 206 -17.62 -5.35 -0.53
C PHE A 206 -18.62 -4.19 -0.71
N ALA A 207 -19.88 -4.36 -0.30
CA ALA A 207 -20.89 -3.29 -0.33
C ALA A 207 -20.60 -2.17 0.70
N VAL A 208 -20.14 -2.54 1.90
CA VAL A 208 -19.91 -1.60 3.02
C VAL A 208 -18.65 -0.73 2.81
N GLN A 209 -17.70 -1.12 1.95
CA GLN A 209 -16.41 -0.42 1.75
C GLN A 209 -16.54 1.07 1.44
N SER A 210 -17.58 1.45 0.72
CA SER A 210 -17.87 2.83 0.32
C SER A 210 -18.18 3.78 1.49
N HIS A 211 -18.65 3.24 2.63
CA HIS A 211 -19.09 4.03 3.79
C HIS A 211 -17.95 4.34 4.78
N GLY A 212 -16.74 3.85 4.51
CA GLY A 212 -15.57 4.05 5.34
C GLY A 212 -15.48 3.07 6.51
N THR A 213 -14.36 2.37 6.60
CA THR A 213 -14.10 1.37 7.65
C THR A 213 -13.78 2.00 9.01
N ALA A 214 -13.66 3.33 9.13
CA ALA A 214 -13.15 4.04 10.31
C ALA A 214 -13.80 3.62 11.65
N ARG A 215 -15.13 3.48 11.71
CA ARG A 215 -15.83 3.05 12.94
C ARG A 215 -15.76 1.54 13.18
N VAL A 216 -15.64 0.74 12.12
CA VAL A 216 -15.61 -0.73 12.22
C VAL A 216 -14.20 -1.23 12.55
N ALA A 217 -13.17 -0.53 12.05
CA ALA A 217 -11.77 -0.81 12.30
C ALA A 217 -11.36 -0.73 13.78
N THR A 218 -12.08 0.05 14.61
CA THR A 218 -11.86 0.08 16.06
C THR A 218 -12.33 -1.19 16.76
N PHE A 219 -13.27 -1.94 16.15
CA PHE A 219 -13.77 -3.23 16.67
C PHE A 219 -12.91 -4.43 16.21
N PHE A 220 -12.30 -4.34 15.02
CA PHE A 220 -11.45 -5.40 14.45
C PHE A 220 -10.27 -5.80 15.34
N GLY A 221 -9.58 -4.83 15.95
CA GLY A 221 -8.47 -5.09 16.89
C GLY A 221 -8.90 -5.96 18.08
N PRO A 222 -9.86 -5.50 18.91
CA PRO A 222 -10.43 -6.28 20.01
C PRO A 222 -10.99 -7.65 19.59
N ALA A 223 -11.70 -7.73 18.45
CA ALA A 223 -12.24 -9.00 17.96
C ALA A 223 -11.14 -10.02 17.65
N MET A 224 -10.04 -9.59 16.99
CA MET A 224 -8.90 -10.46 16.74
C MET A 224 -8.14 -10.85 18.02
N VAL A 225 -8.06 -9.98 19.03
CA VAL A 225 -7.51 -10.36 20.36
C VAL A 225 -8.33 -11.51 20.97
N VAL A 226 -9.67 -11.42 20.94
CA VAL A 226 -10.55 -12.50 21.44
C VAL A 226 -10.36 -13.79 20.64
N TRP A 227 -10.24 -13.71 19.30
CA TRP A 227 -9.93 -14.84 18.42
C TRP A 227 -8.62 -15.55 18.80
N PHE A 228 -7.50 -14.81 18.91
CA PHE A 228 -6.21 -15.38 19.28
C PHE A 228 -6.24 -16.05 20.67
N LEU A 229 -6.89 -15.43 21.65
CA LEU A 229 -7.04 -16.00 22.99
C LEU A 229 -7.94 -17.24 22.99
N ALA A 230 -9.03 -17.26 22.21
CA ALA A 230 -9.91 -18.41 22.08
C ALA A 230 -9.20 -19.61 21.41
N MET A 231 -8.43 -19.37 20.34
CA MET A 231 -7.61 -20.40 19.69
C MET A 231 -6.58 -21.04 20.63
N ALA A 232 -5.93 -20.22 21.47
CA ALA A 232 -4.98 -20.70 22.48
C ALA A 232 -5.69 -21.47 23.60
N ALA A 233 -6.81 -20.96 24.12
CA ALA A 233 -7.60 -21.60 25.16
C ALA A 233 -8.15 -22.97 24.74
N ALA A 234 -8.59 -23.12 23.48
CA ALA A 234 -9.02 -24.40 22.93
C ALA A 234 -7.88 -25.42 22.84
N ALA A 235 -6.64 -24.98 22.61
CA ALA A 235 -5.49 -25.86 22.43
C ALA A 235 -4.91 -26.41 23.75
N LEU A 236 -4.90 -25.61 24.81
CA LEU A 236 -4.23 -25.93 26.08
C LEU A 236 -4.62 -27.30 26.69
N PRO A 237 -5.90 -27.73 26.73
CA PRO A 237 -6.28 -29.04 27.26
C PRO A 237 -5.67 -30.21 26.50
N HIS A 238 -5.59 -30.13 25.17
CA HIS A 238 -5.02 -31.20 24.33
C HIS A 238 -3.51 -31.28 24.51
N ILE A 239 -2.81 -30.13 24.58
CA ILE A 239 -1.36 -30.08 24.86
C ILE A 239 -1.06 -30.66 26.25
N ALA A 240 -1.88 -30.37 27.26
CA ALA A 240 -1.73 -30.93 28.60
C ALA A 240 -1.96 -32.46 28.63
N GLY A 241 -2.85 -32.98 27.78
CA GLY A 241 -3.08 -34.42 27.61
C GLY A 241 -1.96 -35.15 26.86
N ASN A 242 -1.22 -34.46 25.98
CA ASN A 242 -0.09 -35.02 25.25
C ASN A 242 1.08 -34.01 25.15
N PRO A 243 1.89 -33.84 26.22
CA PRO A 243 3.01 -32.89 26.22
C PRO A 243 4.14 -33.27 25.25
N GLY A 244 4.11 -34.47 24.66
CA GLY A 244 5.05 -34.91 23.63
C GLY A 244 5.05 -34.01 22.38
N VAL A 245 3.97 -33.29 22.10
CA VAL A 245 3.91 -32.34 20.96
C VAL A 245 4.93 -31.21 21.05
N LEU A 246 5.42 -30.88 22.25
CA LEU A 246 6.50 -29.89 22.43
C LEU A 246 7.80 -30.30 21.73
N ALA A 247 7.96 -31.58 21.37
CA ALA A 247 9.05 -32.05 20.51
C ALA A 247 9.10 -31.31 19.16
N ALA A 248 7.98 -30.80 18.64
CA ALA A 248 7.91 -30.04 17.39
C ALA A 248 8.79 -28.78 17.38
N PHE A 249 9.14 -28.20 18.54
CA PHE A 249 10.12 -27.10 18.61
C PHE A 249 11.53 -27.51 18.15
N ASN A 250 11.90 -28.78 18.25
CA ASN A 250 13.19 -29.27 17.77
C ASN A 250 13.18 -29.36 16.22
N PRO A 251 14.03 -28.61 15.50
CA PRO A 251 14.05 -28.60 14.03
C PRO A 251 14.41 -29.96 13.42
N TRP A 252 14.96 -30.88 14.22
CA TRP A 252 15.21 -32.25 13.78
C TRP A 252 13.95 -32.92 13.23
N TYR A 253 12.75 -32.70 13.81
CA TYR A 253 11.53 -33.33 13.30
C TYR A 253 11.14 -32.80 11.92
N ALA A 254 11.24 -31.48 11.70
CA ALA A 254 11.04 -30.88 10.38
C ALA A 254 12.03 -31.42 9.34
N VAL A 255 13.32 -31.49 9.68
CA VAL A 255 14.38 -31.98 8.78
C VAL A 255 14.22 -33.47 8.50
N HIS A 256 13.94 -34.28 9.52
CA HIS A 256 13.75 -35.73 9.40
C HIS A 256 12.52 -36.06 8.55
N TYR A 257 11.40 -35.35 8.75
CA TYR A 257 10.22 -35.49 7.91
C TYR A 257 10.52 -35.19 6.43
N LEU A 258 11.20 -34.08 6.14
CA LEU A 258 11.62 -33.70 4.78
C LEU A 258 12.55 -34.71 4.12
N LEU A 259 13.46 -35.32 4.88
CA LEU A 259 14.40 -36.32 4.35
C LEU A 259 13.77 -37.71 4.21
N GLY A 260 12.81 -38.07 5.07
CA GLY A 260 12.18 -39.39 5.10
C GLY A 260 11.06 -39.60 4.09
N HIS A 261 10.25 -38.58 3.81
CA HIS A 261 8.97 -38.75 3.07
C HIS A 261 9.02 -38.29 1.60
N GLY A 262 10.23 -38.05 1.07
CA GLY A 262 10.48 -37.83 -0.37
C GLY A 262 9.57 -36.77 -1.01
N THR A 263 8.82 -37.18 -2.04
CA THR A 263 7.86 -36.30 -2.75
C THR A 263 6.65 -35.92 -1.90
N GLY A 264 6.18 -36.78 -0.98
CA GLY A 264 5.09 -36.48 -0.06
C GLY A 264 5.44 -35.31 0.86
N ALA A 265 6.68 -35.30 1.38
CA ALA A 265 7.20 -34.19 2.17
C ALA A 265 7.22 -32.87 1.37
N LEU A 266 7.53 -32.94 0.07
CA LEU A 266 7.53 -31.77 -0.82
C LEU A 266 6.10 -31.27 -1.07
N VAL A 267 5.09 -32.13 -1.19
CA VAL A 267 3.67 -31.68 -1.30
C VAL A 267 3.20 -31.05 0.01
N ALA A 268 3.54 -31.66 1.17
CA ALA A 268 3.19 -31.15 2.49
C ALA A 268 3.81 -29.77 2.75
N LEU A 269 5.07 -29.54 2.35
CA LEU A 269 5.75 -28.24 2.45
C LEU A 269 4.95 -27.11 1.78
N GLY A 270 4.24 -27.40 0.69
CA GLY A 270 3.46 -26.42 -0.06
C GLY A 270 2.20 -25.98 0.67
N ALA A 271 1.62 -26.88 1.45
CA ALA A 271 0.52 -26.58 2.37
C ALA A 271 1.02 -26.00 3.71
N VAL A 272 2.21 -26.36 4.20
CA VAL A 272 2.85 -25.67 5.35
C VAL A 272 3.01 -24.18 5.10
N PHE A 273 3.30 -23.77 3.84
CA PHE A 273 3.37 -22.37 3.46
C PHE A 273 2.06 -21.59 3.78
N LEU A 274 0.91 -22.25 3.79
CA LEU A 274 -0.38 -21.65 4.14
C LEU A 274 -0.42 -21.09 5.58
N ALA A 275 0.52 -21.51 6.46
CA ALA A 275 0.64 -20.98 7.81
C ALA A 275 1.38 -19.64 7.91
N VAL A 276 2.12 -19.21 6.86
CA VAL A 276 2.92 -17.95 6.84
C VAL A 276 2.33 -16.89 5.90
N THR A 277 1.10 -17.09 5.44
CA THR A 277 0.34 -16.15 4.60
C THR A 277 0.05 -14.85 5.36
N GLY A 278 -0.24 -13.76 4.66
CA GLY A 278 -0.38 -12.44 5.28
C GLY A 278 0.91 -11.82 5.85
N ALA A 279 2.04 -12.55 5.87
CA ALA A 279 3.30 -11.98 6.34
C ALA A 279 3.84 -10.86 5.43
N GLU A 280 3.28 -10.65 4.24
CA GLU A 280 3.53 -9.46 3.42
C GLU A 280 2.68 -8.24 3.83
N ALA A 281 1.48 -8.44 4.38
CA ALA A 281 0.61 -7.36 4.85
C ALA A 281 1.27 -6.57 6.00
N LEU A 282 1.95 -7.25 6.95
CA LEU A 282 2.69 -6.57 8.03
C LEU A 282 3.75 -5.59 7.53
N PHE A 283 4.33 -5.86 6.36
CA PHE A 283 5.32 -4.98 5.78
C PHE A 283 4.66 -3.86 4.99
N ALA A 284 3.55 -4.12 4.29
CA ALA A 284 2.76 -3.08 3.62
C ALA A 284 2.18 -2.04 4.60
N ASP A 285 1.66 -2.47 5.75
CA ASP A 285 1.01 -1.63 6.77
C ASP A 285 1.96 -0.94 7.77
N LEU A 286 3.28 -1.01 7.52
CA LEU A 286 4.30 -0.38 8.37
C LEU A 286 4.07 1.13 8.55
N GLY A 287 3.59 1.83 7.52
CA GLY A 287 3.27 3.26 7.58
C GLY A 287 2.06 3.62 8.45
N HIS A 288 1.17 2.65 8.71
CA HIS A 288 -0.04 2.87 9.51
C HIS A 288 0.17 2.63 11.01
N PHE A 289 0.90 1.58 11.37
CA PHE A 289 1.09 1.17 12.78
C PHE A 289 2.50 1.42 13.32
N GLY A 290 3.50 1.54 12.44
CA GLY A 290 4.90 1.64 12.83
C GLY A 290 5.48 0.31 13.34
N ARG A 291 6.82 0.22 13.33
CA ARG A 291 7.54 -1.03 13.62
C ARG A 291 7.26 -1.62 15.01
N ARG A 292 7.26 -0.79 16.06
CA ARG A 292 7.21 -1.29 17.46
C ARG A 292 5.85 -1.91 17.83
N PRO A 293 4.69 -1.29 17.51
CA PRO A 293 3.38 -1.92 17.75
C PRO A 293 3.23 -3.28 17.06
N ILE A 294 3.63 -3.36 15.79
CA ILE A 294 3.64 -4.61 15.01
C ILE A 294 4.51 -5.68 15.70
N GLN A 295 5.75 -5.33 16.08
CA GLN A 295 6.66 -6.24 16.80
C GLN A 295 6.11 -6.76 18.14
N VAL A 296 5.47 -5.89 18.93
CA VAL A 296 4.92 -6.27 20.25
C VAL A 296 3.65 -7.10 20.12
N ALA A 297 2.77 -6.80 19.14
CA ALA A 297 1.61 -7.62 18.83
C ALA A 297 2.01 -9.04 18.39
N TRP A 298 3.05 -9.17 17.55
CA TRP A 298 3.57 -10.47 17.11
C TRP A 298 4.09 -11.30 18.27
N LEU A 299 5.08 -10.77 19.00
CA LEU A 299 5.81 -11.52 20.03
C LEU A 299 5.00 -11.74 21.31
N GLY A 300 4.10 -10.81 21.64
CA GLY A 300 3.34 -10.83 22.90
C GLY A 300 1.99 -11.57 22.83
N LEU A 301 1.41 -11.75 21.63
CA LEU A 301 0.09 -12.36 21.48
C LEU A 301 0.01 -13.31 20.28
N VAL A 302 0.26 -12.80 19.06
CA VAL A 302 -0.09 -13.52 17.83
C VAL A 302 0.74 -14.79 17.65
N ALA A 303 2.06 -14.71 17.70
CA ALA A 303 2.91 -15.89 17.54
C ALA A 303 2.72 -16.94 18.64
N PRO A 304 2.64 -16.58 19.95
CA PRO A 304 2.27 -17.53 20.99
C PRO A 304 0.93 -18.23 20.74
N CYS A 305 -0.12 -17.50 20.36
CA CYS A 305 -1.44 -18.08 20.12
C CYS A 305 -1.47 -18.99 18.89
N LEU A 306 -0.79 -18.63 17.79
CA LEU A 306 -0.66 -19.49 16.61
C LEU A 306 0.10 -20.78 16.93
N VAL A 307 1.26 -20.69 17.61
CA VAL A 307 2.06 -21.86 17.98
C VAL A 307 1.29 -22.78 18.93
N LEU A 308 0.60 -22.22 19.94
CA LEU A 308 -0.28 -23.01 20.81
C LEU A 308 -1.38 -23.70 20.01
N ASN A 309 -2.04 -23.02 19.07
CA ASN A 309 -3.11 -23.64 18.28
C ASN A 309 -2.59 -24.81 17.43
N TYR A 310 -1.47 -24.65 16.70
CA TYR A 310 -0.88 -25.73 15.92
C TYR A 310 -0.44 -26.92 16.80
N LEU A 311 0.14 -26.67 17.99
CA LEU A 311 0.46 -27.72 18.96
C LEU A 311 -0.80 -28.43 19.50
N GLY A 312 -1.90 -27.71 19.69
CA GLY A 312 -3.19 -28.27 20.07
C GLY A 312 -3.77 -29.19 18.99
N GLN A 313 -3.78 -28.73 17.73
CA GLN A 313 -4.21 -29.55 16.59
C GLN A 313 -3.32 -30.80 16.43
N THR A 314 -2.01 -30.67 16.67
CA THR A 314 -1.06 -31.79 16.71
C THR A 314 -1.44 -32.81 17.79
N ALA A 315 -1.72 -32.35 19.01
CA ALA A 315 -2.07 -33.21 20.14
C ALA A 315 -3.40 -33.95 19.90
N LEU A 316 -4.39 -33.26 19.35
CA LEU A 316 -5.68 -33.84 18.96
C LEU A 316 -5.50 -34.94 17.91
N VAL A 317 -4.77 -34.68 16.82
CA VAL A 317 -4.58 -35.67 15.74
C VAL A 317 -3.77 -36.88 16.20
N LEU A 318 -2.78 -36.70 17.09
CA LEU A 318 -2.07 -37.84 17.71
C LEU A 318 -2.98 -38.69 18.60
N ALA A 319 -3.98 -38.09 19.26
CA ALA A 319 -4.94 -38.81 20.09
C ALA A 319 -6.10 -39.43 19.30
N LYS A 320 -6.44 -38.83 18.14
CA LYS A 320 -7.56 -39.20 17.25
C LYS A 320 -7.14 -39.04 15.78
N PRO A 321 -6.45 -40.03 15.19
CA PRO A 321 -5.95 -39.95 13.81
C PRO A 321 -7.06 -39.72 12.76
N GLU A 322 -8.28 -40.14 13.05
CA GLU A 322 -9.49 -39.99 12.23
C GLU A 322 -10.03 -38.54 12.10
N THR A 323 -9.46 -37.60 12.86
CA THR A 323 -9.85 -36.18 12.89
C THR A 323 -9.75 -35.52 11.50
N THR A 324 -10.90 -35.26 10.86
CA THR A 324 -10.96 -34.67 9.51
C THR A 324 -10.69 -33.17 9.50
N ASP A 325 -11.15 -32.44 10.52
CA ASP A 325 -10.91 -31.00 10.67
C ASP A 325 -10.32 -30.70 12.05
N PRO A 326 -8.98 -30.69 12.16
CA PRO A 326 -8.31 -30.53 13.46
C PRO A 326 -8.53 -29.19 14.13
N PHE A 327 -8.95 -28.14 13.41
CA PHE A 327 -9.23 -26.84 14.01
C PHE A 327 -10.56 -26.84 14.75
N TYR A 328 -11.66 -27.20 14.07
CA TYR A 328 -12.98 -27.16 14.70
C TYR A 328 -13.18 -28.29 15.70
N GLN A 329 -12.59 -29.46 15.47
CA GLN A 329 -12.66 -30.61 16.40
C GLN A 329 -11.76 -30.43 17.64
N LEU A 330 -10.96 -29.36 17.70
CA LEU A 330 -10.23 -28.93 18.91
C LEU A 330 -11.18 -28.38 19.98
N VAL A 331 -12.30 -27.79 19.56
CA VAL A 331 -13.27 -27.11 20.40
C VAL A 331 -14.32 -28.10 20.91
N PRO A 332 -14.73 -28.05 22.19
CA PRO A 332 -15.85 -28.87 22.68
C PRO A 332 -17.15 -28.54 21.94
N GLU A 333 -18.06 -29.50 21.81
CA GLU A 333 -19.28 -29.41 20.99
C GLU A 333 -20.11 -28.14 21.26
N TRP A 334 -20.30 -27.76 22.53
CA TRP A 334 -21.03 -26.55 22.93
C TRP A 334 -20.38 -25.25 22.42
N GLY A 335 -19.06 -25.25 22.23
CA GLY A 335 -18.26 -24.12 21.79
C GLY A 335 -18.14 -23.99 20.27
N LEU A 336 -18.59 -24.98 19.50
CA LEU A 336 -18.37 -25.03 18.05
C LEU A 336 -19.12 -23.92 17.30
N ILE A 337 -20.39 -23.65 17.63
CA ILE A 337 -21.15 -22.53 17.05
C ILE A 337 -20.52 -21.16 17.43
N PRO A 338 -20.19 -20.88 18.71
CA PRO A 338 -19.41 -19.70 19.08
C PRO A 338 -18.09 -19.56 18.30
N MET A 339 -17.35 -20.65 18.09
CA MET A 339 -16.09 -20.62 17.33
C MET A 339 -16.33 -20.30 15.85
N VAL A 340 -17.36 -20.87 15.21
CA VAL A 340 -17.71 -20.54 13.81
C VAL A 340 -18.08 -19.07 13.65
N ILE A 341 -18.84 -18.50 14.59
CA ILE A 341 -19.16 -17.06 14.59
C ILE A 341 -17.88 -16.22 14.75
N LEU A 342 -17.00 -16.59 15.67
CA LEU A 342 -15.75 -15.87 15.91
C LEU A 342 -14.77 -15.98 14.72
N ALA A 343 -14.67 -17.17 14.10
CA ALA A 343 -13.93 -17.39 12.86
C ALA A 343 -14.49 -16.55 11.71
N THR A 344 -15.81 -16.42 11.61
CA THR A 344 -16.46 -15.58 10.60
C THR A 344 -16.10 -14.10 10.81
N ILE A 345 -16.10 -13.60 12.05
CA ILE A 345 -15.66 -12.23 12.38
C ILE A 345 -14.16 -12.04 12.09
N ALA A 346 -13.32 -13.02 12.44
CA ALA A 346 -11.87 -12.98 12.19
C ALA A 346 -11.55 -12.95 10.69
N THR A 347 -12.21 -13.79 9.89
CA THR A 347 -12.01 -13.89 8.43
C THR A 347 -12.60 -12.71 7.65
N VAL A 348 -13.71 -12.14 8.12
CA VAL A 348 -14.18 -10.81 7.69
C VAL A 348 -13.11 -9.75 7.97
N THR A 349 -12.51 -9.75 9.17
CA THR A 349 -11.46 -8.80 9.56
C THR A 349 -10.20 -8.94 8.70
N ALA A 350 -9.73 -10.17 8.49
CA ALA A 350 -8.62 -10.50 7.59
C ALA A 350 -8.87 -9.97 6.17
N SER A 351 -10.05 -10.24 5.63
CA SER A 351 -10.46 -9.79 4.30
C SER A 351 -10.44 -8.27 4.17
N GLN A 352 -10.82 -7.53 5.21
CA GLN A 352 -10.77 -6.05 5.22
C GLN A 352 -9.37 -5.49 5.15
N ALA A 353 -8.41 -6.09 5.87
CA ALA A 353 -7.02 -5.68 5.80
C ALA A 353 -6.48 -5.82 4.38
N VAL A 354 -6.70 -6.98 3.76
CA VAL A 354 -6.25 -7.30 2.40
C VAL A 354 -6.87 -6.37 1.35
N ILE A 355 -8.19 -6.10 1.43
CA ILE A 355 -8.87 -5.13 0.53
C ILE A 355 -8.28 -3.72 0.69
N THR A 356 -8.01 -3.28 1.92
CA THR A 356 -7.41 -1.96 2.20
C THR A 356 -5.95 -1.89 1.73
N GLY A 357 -5.20 -2.98 1.86
CA GLY A 357 -3.86 -3.17 1.31
C GLY A 357 -3.85 -3.05 -0.21
N ALA A 358 -4.80 -3.71 -0.90
CA ALA A 358 -4.96 -3.61 -2.34
C ALA A 358 -5.32 -2.18 -2.80
N PHE A 359 -6.14 -1.43 -2.05
CA PHE A 359 -6.38 0.00 -2.34
C PHE A 359 -5.10 0.84 -2.17
N SER A 360 -4.32 0.57 -1.12
CA SER A 360 -3.05 1.26 -0.85
C SER A 360 -2.02 0.98 -1.94
N LEU A 361 -1.84 -0.28 -2.33
CA LEU A 361 -0.99 -0.71 -3.44
C LEU A 361 -1.43 -0.06 -4.76
N SER A 362 -2.74 0.00 -5.01
CA SER A 362 -3.32 0.68 -6.19
C SER A 362 -2.96 2.16 -6.24
N ARG A 363 -3.08 2.88 -5.11
CA ARG A 363 -2.66 4.29 -5.04
C ARG A 363 -1.18 4.43 -5.36
N GLN A 364 -0.32 3.62 -4.72
CA GLN A 364 1.13 3.65 -4.96
C GLN A 364 1.45 3.41 -6.45
N ALA A 365 0.82 2.40 -7.07
CA ALA A 365 0.98 2.10 -8.50
C ALA A 365 0.50 3.22 -9.42
N ILE A 366 -0.63 3.89 -9.11
CA ILE A 366 -1.10 5.08 -9.85
C ILE A 366 -0.06 6.22 -9.75
N GLN A 367 0.44 6.50 -8.55
CA GLN A 367 1.35 7.62 -8.32
C GLN A 367 2.75 7.38 -8.94
N LEU A 368 3.22 6.13 -8.94
CA LEU A 368 4.43 5.67 -9.65
C LEU A 368 4.23 5.55 -11.18
N GLY A 369 3.05 5.91 -11.72
CA GLY A 369 2.75 5.91 -13.15
C GLY A 369 2.52 4.52 -13.77
N MET A 370 2.37 3.49 -12.95
CA MET A 370 2.15 2.10 -13.39
C MET A 370 0.69 1.80 -13.76
N LEU A 371 -0.26 2.56 -13.21
CA LEU A 371 -1.70 2.45 -13.49
C LEU A 371 -2.29 3.77 -14.02
N PRO A 372 -3.40 3.72 -14.77
CA PRO A 372 -4.20 4.91 -15.08
C PRO A 372 -4.71 5.59 -13.81
N ARG A 373 -4.92 6.91 -13.88
CA ARG A 373 -5.54 7.67 -12.78
C ARG A 373 -6.96 7.16 -12.54
N MET A 374 -7.27 6.80 -11.32
CA MET A 374 -8.60 6.34 -10.90
C MET A 374 -9.20 7.31 -9.89
N GLU A 375 -10.50 7.23 -9.66
CA GLU A 375 -11.16 7.93 -8.57
C GLU A 375 -10.67 7.39 -7.22
N ILE A 376 -10.10 8.27 -6.40
CA ILE A 376 -9.66 7.98 -5.02
C ILE A 376 -10.54 8.80 -4.08
N ARG A 377 -11.42 8.13 -3.32
CA ARG A 377 -12.22 8.78 -2.27
C ARG A 377 -11.51 8.60 -0.93
N HIS A 378 -11.33 9.68 -0.19
CA HIS A 378 -10.87 9.59 1.21
C HIS A 378 -12.08 9.31 2.09
N THR A 379 -12.03 8.23 2.88
CA THR A 379 -13.13 7.83 3.79
C THR A 379 -12.95 8.37 5.21
N SER A 380 -11.82 9.01 5.49
CA SER A 380 -11.57 9.79 6.71
C SER A 380 -10.58 10.92 6.42
N GLU A 381 -10.84 12.11 6.98
CA GLU A 381 -9.92 13.25 6.89
C GLU A 381 -8.69 13.09 7.81
N ALA A 382 -8.77 12.24 8.85
CA ALA A 382 -7.73 12.11 9.88
C ALA A 382 -6.67 11.03 9.57
N HIS A 383 -6.92 10.14 8.60
CA HIS A 383 -6.04 9.01 8.31
C HIS A 383 -5.77 8.86 6.80
N SER A 384 -4.55 9.20 6.38
CA SER A 384 -4.10 9.10 4.98
C SER A 384 -4.14 7.68 4.37
N GLY A 385 -4.31 6.64 5.20
CA GLY A 385 -4.50 5.25 4.77
C GLY A 385 -5.94 4.87 4.41
N GLN A 386 -6.93 5.65 4.87
CA GLN A 386 -8.35 5.33 4.68
C GLN A 386 -8.83 5.89 3.34
N ILE A 387 -8.54 5.11 2.29
CA ILE A 387 -8.90 5.38 0.90
C ILE A 387 -9.83 4.30 0.37
N TYR A 388 -10.75 4.71 -0.50
CA TYR A 388 -11.67 3.84 -1.22
C TYR A 388 -11.53 4.08 -2.72
N LEU A 389 -11.26 3.01 -3.47
CA LEU A 389 -11.14 3.04 -4.94
C LEU A 389 -12.28 2.20 -5.53
N PRO A 390 -13.37 2.83 -6.03
CA PRO A 390 -14.59 2.12 -6.45
C PRO A 390 -14.36 1.06 -7.54
N GLN A 391 -13.45 1.35 -8.48
CA GLN A 391 -13.12 0.46 -9.59
C GLN A 391 -12.39 -0.80 -9.10
N ILE A 392 -11.40 -0.64 -8.21
CA ILE A 392 -10.66 -1.74 -7.59
C ILE A 392 -11.58 -2.57 -6.69
N ASN A 393 -12.44 -1.91 -5.90
CA ASN A 393 -13.43 -2.59 -5.04
C ASN A 393 -14.32 -3.54 -5.85
N THR A 394 -14.87 -3.07 -6.97
CA THR A 394 -15.75 -3.86 -7.83
C THR A 394 -15.02 -5.01 -8.51
N LEU A 395 -13.77 -4.79 -8.95
CA LEU A 395 -12.95 -5.82 -9.60
C LEU A 395 -12.55 -6.93 -8.62
N LEU A 396 -12.13 -6.57 -7.40
CA LEU A 396 -11.85 -7.52 -6.33
C LEU A 396 -13.11 -8.30 -5.94
N ALA A 397 -14.25 -7.60 -5.71
CA ALA A 397 -15.52 -8.25 -5.38
C ALA A 397 -15.92 -9.32 -6.40
N LEU A 398 -15.86 -8.98 -7.69
CA LEU A 398 -16.16 -9.91 -8.77
C LEU A 398 -15.20 -11.10 -8.78
N GLY A 399 -13.89 -10.86 -8.66
CA GLY A 399 -12.88 -11.91 -8.62
C GLY A 399 -13.07 -12.88 -7.45
N VAL A 400 -13.25 -12.36 -6.23
CA VAL A 400 -13.44 -13.14 -5.00
C VAL A 400 -14.69 -14.02 -5.11
N VAL A 401 -15.81 -13.46 -5.58
CA VAL A 401 -17.08 -14.19 -5.76
C VAL A 401 -16.95 -15.28 -6.83
N ILE A 402 -16.28 -15.00 -7.96
CA ILE A 402 -16.01 -16.00 -8.99
C ILE A 402 -15.18 -17.15 -8.41
N LEU A 403 -14.08 -16.87 -7.69
CA LEU A 403 -13.25 -17.93 -7.08
C LEU A 403 -14.04 -18.79 -6.09
N ALA A 404 -14.83 -18.18 -5.20
CA ALA A 404 -15.66 -18.91 -4.25
C ALA A 404 -16.65 -19.87 -4.95
N ILE A 405 -17.30 -19.41 -6.02
CA ILE A 405 -18.26 -20.21 -6.80
C ILE A 405 -17.57 -21.30 -7.64
N THR A 406 -16.38 -21.03 -8.16
CA THR A 406 -15.60 -22.00 -8.97
C THR A 406 -15.02 -23.11 -8.11
N PHE A 407 -14.38 -22.79 -6.97
CA PHE A 407 -13.66 -23.78 -6.15
C PHE A 407 -14.54 -24.46 -5.09
N ARG A 408 -15.59 -23.78 -4.58
CA ARG A 408 -16.64 -24.31 -3.66
C ARG A 408 -16.22 -24.85 -2.29
N SER A 409 -14.96 -25.23 -2.08
CA SER A 409 -14.39 -25.67 -0.79
C SER A 409 -13.05 -25.00 -0.50
N SER A 410 -12.68 -24.87 0.77
CA SER A 410 -11.41 -24.26 1.15
C SER A 410 -10.20 -25.07 0.67
N SER A 411 -10.24 -26.41 0.76
CA SER A 411 -9.14 -27.29 0.31
C SER A 411 -8.84 -27.17 -1.18
N ALA A 412 -9.87 -27.10 -2.03
CA ALA A 412 -9.67 -26.90 -3.47
C ALA A 412 -9.01 -25.55 -3.77
N LEU A 413 -9.40 -24.51 -3.03
CA LEU A 413 -8.81 -23.17 -3.16
C LEU A 413 -7.41 -23.07 -2.54
N ALA A 414 -7.11 -23.87 -1.51
CA ALA A 414 -5.81 -23.97 -0.86
C ALA A 414 -4.74 -24.52 -1.82
N SER A 415 -5.07 -25.53 -2.64
CA SER A 415 -4.17 -25.99 -3.71
C SER A 415 -3.88 -24.93 -4.78
N ALA A 416 -4.78 -23.95 -4.97
CA ALA A 416 -4.57 -22.86 -5.91
C ALA A 416 -3.70 -21.71 -5.38
N TYR A 417 -3.64 -21.53 -4.06
CA TYR A 417 -3.20 -20.27 -3.44
C TYR A 417 -1.68 -20.01 -3.49
N GLY A 418 -0.86 -20.99 -3.08
CA GLY A 418 0.50 -20.71 -2.61
C GLY A 418 1.52 -20.19 -3.65
N ILE A 419 1.27 -20.36 -4.96
CA ILE A 419 2.24 -19.95 -6.00
C ILE A 419 2.39 -18.43 -6.10
N ALA A 420 1.30 -17.66 -6.02
CA ALA A 420 1.41 -16.19 -6.15
C ALA A 420 2.19 -15.58 -4.99
N VAL A 421 1.86 -16.00 -3.77
CA VAL A 421 2.41 -15.44 -2.53
C VAL A 421 3.85 -15.89 -2.29
N THR A 422 4.21 -17.15 -2.58
CA THR A 422 5.64 -17.54 -2.61
C THR A 422 6.42 -16.69 -3.61
N GLY A 423 5.82 -16.36 -4.76
CA GLY A 423 6.37 -15.42 -5.74
C GLY A 423 6.56 -13.99 -5.21
N THR A 424 5.57 -13.39 -4.53
CA THR A 424 5.71 -12.06 -3.94
C THR A 424 6.80 -12.02 -2.86
N MET A 425 6.86 -13.04 -2.02
CA MET A 425 7.88 -13.16 -0.97
C MET A 425 9.28 -13.25 -1.54
N LEU A 426 9.50 -14.10 -2.55
CA LEU A 426 10.79 -14.27 -3.23
C LEU A 426 11.27 -12.99 -3.92
N LEU A 427 10.36 -12.24 -4.53
CA LEU A 427 10.64 -10.92 -5.12
C LEU A 427 10.93 -9.87 -4.05
N THR A 428 10.23 -9.91 -2.91
CA THR A 428 10.47 -9.05 -1.74
C THR A 428 11.87 -9.31 -1.17
N ALA A 429 12.27 -10.57 -0.98
CA ALA A 429 13.61 -10.93 -0.54
C ALA A 429 14.68 -10.47 -1.55
N SER A 430 14.44 -10.68 -2.85
CA SER A 430 15.32 -10.24 -3.93
C SER A 430 15.54 -8.72 -3.92
N MET A 431 14.50 -7.93 -3.67
CA MET A 431 14.61 -6.47 -3.54
C MET A 431 15.27 -6.05 -2.20
N ALA A 432 15.00 -6.77 -1.11
CA ALA A 432 15.65 -6.54 0.19
C ALA A 432 17.18 -6.73 0.13
N TYR A 433 17.67 -7.71 -0.64
CA TYR A 433 19.10 -7.86 -0.94
C TYR A 433 19.69 -6.61 -1.61
N VAL A 434 19.00 -6.05 -2.62
CA VAL A 434 19.44 -4.82 -3.30
C VAL A 434 19.43 -3.61 -2.36
N VAL A 435 18.43 -3.51 -1.48
CA VAL A 435 18.36 -2.43 -0.48
C VAL A 435 19.49 -2.55 0.54
N LEU A 436 19.80 -3.73 1.09
CA LEU A 436 20.96 -3.94 1.96
C LEU A 436 22.28 -3.55 1.29
N TRP A 437 22.48 -3.98 0.05
CA TRP A 437 23.72 -3.74 -0.69
C TRP A 437 23.90 -2.28 -1.11
N LYS A 438 22.84 -1.62 -1.61
CA LYS A 438 22.94 -0.29 -2.25
C LYS A 438 22.43 0.88 -1.42
N VAL A 439 21.42 0.67 -0.57
CA VAL A 439 20.85 1.72 0.29
C VAL A 439 21.55 1.71 1.65
N VAL A 440 21.60 0.55 2.32
CA VAL A 440 22.27 0.38 3.63
C VAL A 440 23.79 0.29 3.48
N ARG A 441 24.29 0.06 2.26
CA ARG A 441 25.72 -0.02 1.89
C ARG A 441 26.50 -1.15 2.59
N PHE A 442 25.82 -2.24 2.94
CA PHE A 442 26.51 -3.46 3.34
C PHE A 442 27.27 -4.07 2.15
N SER A 443 28.32 -4.84 2.42
CA SER A 443 29.01 -5.58 1.36
C SER A 443 28.04 -6.56 0.68
N PRO A 444 28.23 -6.90 -0.61
CA PRO A 444 27.35 -7.84 -1.29
C PRO A 444 27.37 -9.22 -0.61
N LEU A 445 28.52 -9.64 -0.06
CA LEU A 445 28.65 -10.90 0.67
C LEU A 445 27.84 -10.91 1.98
N VAL A 446 27.87 -9.83 2.77
CA VAL A 446 27.06 -9.72 4.00
C VAL A 446 25.57 -9.64 3.66
N SER A 447 25.22 -8.90 2.61
CA SER A 447 23.83 -8.80 2.11
C SER A 447 23.31 -10.17 1.66
N ALA A 448 24.15 -10.97 0.99
CA ALA A 448 23.84 -12.33 0.57
C ALA A 448 23.74 -13.28 1.78
N ALA A 449 24.66 -13.22 2.73
CA ALA A 449 24.63 -14.06 3.94
C ALA A 449 23.34 -13.85 4.77
N ILE A 450 22.81 -12.63 4.79
CA ILE A 450 21.55 -12.30 5.49
C ILE A 450 20.32 -12.80 4.72
N ILE A 451 20.26 -12.58 3.39
CA ILE A 451 19.03 -12.78 2.61
C ILE A 451 18.95 -14.14 1.91
N MET A 452 20.09 -14.70 1.47
CA MET A 452 20.11 -15.95 0.70
C MET A 452 19.46 -17.13 1.43
N PRO A 453 19.60 -17.32 2.77
CA PRO A 453 18.88 -18.40 3.47
C PRO A 453 17.36 -18.34 3.28
N PHE A 454 16.78 -17.13 3.26
CA PHE A 454 15.36 -16.94 2.99
C PHE A 454 15.00 -17.18 1.52
N ILE A 455 15.84 -16.76 0.58
CA ILE A 455 15.65 -17.04 -0.86
C ILE A 455 15.69 -18.56 -1.12
N VAL A 456 16.58 -19.33 -0.49
CA VAL A 456 16.57 -20.81 -0.60
C VAL A 456 15.26 -21.38 -0.06
N LEU A 457 14.85 -20.97 1.14
CA LEU A 457 13.63 -21.44 1.79
C LEU A 457 12.37 -21.13 0.96
N GLU A 458 12.24 -19.89 0.48
CA GLU A 458 11.14 -19.44 -0.36
C GLU A 458 11.13 -20.11 -1.73
N PHE A 459 12.31 -20.38 -2.31
CA PHE A 459 12.41 -21.14 -3.55
C PHE A 459 11.98 -22.60 -3.38
N LEU A 460 12.26 -23.23 -2.24
CA LEU A 460 11.73 -24.55 -1.90
C LEU A 460 10.20 -24.54 -1.74
N PHE A 461 9.63 -23.53 -1.07
CA PHE A 461 8.18 -23.35 -0.99
C PHE A 461 7.54 -23.09 -2.36
N LEU A 462 8.19 -22.32 -3.24
CA LEU A 462 7.73 -22.07 -4.61
C LEU A 462 7.78 -23.35 -5.45
N LEU A 463 8.89 -24.09 -5.41
CA LEU A 463 9.06 -25.37 -6.13
C LEU A 463 8.02 -26.41 -5.69
N SER A 464 7.75 -26.47 -4.39
CA SER A 464 6.68 -27.28 -3.82
C SER A 464 5.30 -26.87 -4.35
N ASN A 465 4.95 -25.58 -4.30
CA ASN A 465 3.65 -25.10 -4.77
C ASN A 465 3.47 -25.24 -6.29
N LEU A 466 4.54 -25.25 -7.08
CA LEU A 466 4.50 -25.53 -8.52
C LEU A 466 3.97 -26.93 -8.86
N LEU A 467 4.05 -27.92 -7.94
CA LEU A 467 3.42 -29.23 -8.13
C LEU A 467 1.90 -29.11 -8.26
N LYS A 468 1.29 -28.14 -7.57
CA LYS A 468 -0.15 -27.88 -7.55
C LYS A 468 -0.62 -26.93 -8.66
N LEU A 469 0.25 -26.60 -9.62
CA LEU A 469 -0.08 -25.70 -10.73
C LEU A 469 -1.32 -26.15 -11.51
N HIS A 470 -1.48 -27.45 -11.74
CA HIS A 470 -2.62 -28.04 -12.43
C HIS A 470 -3.88 -28.20 -11.55
N GLU A 471 -3.74 -28.18 -10.22
CA GLU A 471 -4.84 -28.27 -9.24
C GLU A 471 -5.54 -26.91 -9.00
N GLY A 472 -5.17 -25.88 -9.76
CA GLY A 472 -5.72 -24.53 -9.65
C GLY A 472 -4.66 -23.44 -9.44
N GLY A 473 -3.40 -23.81 -9.18
CA GLY A 473 -2.30 -22.85 -8.97
C GLY A 473 -2.08 -21.87 -10.13
N TYR A 474 -2.51 -22.24 -11.34
CA TYR A 474 -2.51 -21.36 -12.51
C TYR A 474 -3.44 -20.14 -12.39
N VAL A 475 -4.46 -20.17 -11.54
CA VAL A 475 -5.49 -19.11 -11.43
C VAL A 475 -4.92 -17.79 -10.88
N PRO A 476 -4.25 -17.76 -9.70
CA PRO A 476 -3.51 -16.57 -9.25
C PRO A 476 -2.54 -16.03 -10.31
N LEU A 477 -1.80 -16.91 -10.99
CA LEU A 477 -0.83 -16.54 -12.02
C LEU A 477 -1.51 -15.92 -13.25
N MET A 478 -2.69 -16.40 -13.63
CA MET A 478 -3.48 -15.83 -14.72
C MET A 478 -3.99 -14.42 -14.37
N LEU A 479 -4.47 -14.23 -13.13
CA LEU A 479 -4.90 -12.91 -12.64
C LEU A 479 -3.72 -11.93 -12.60
N ALA A 480 -2.59 -12.33 -12.01
CA ALA A 480 -1.36 -11.54 -11.97
C ALA A 480 -0.81 -11.25 -13.37
N GLY A 481 -0.85 -12.22 -14.29
CA GLY A 481 -0.44 -12.05 -15.68
C GLY A 481 -1.32 -11.03 -16.43
N GLY A 482 -2.63 -11.07 -16.22
CA GLY A 482 -3.57 -10.09 -16.77
C GLY A 482 -3.33 -8.66 -16.25
N LEU A 483 -3.11 -8.52 -14.94
CA LEU A 483 -2.79 -7.24 -14.31
C LEU A 483 -1.43 -6.70 -14.76
N MET A 484 -0.40 -7.55 -14.83
CA MET A 484 0.91 -7.13 -15.35
C MET A 484 0.83 -6.74 -16.82
N LEU A 485 0.05 -7.45 -17.65
CA LEU A 485 -0.19 -7.07 -19.04
C LEU A 485 -0.86 -5.69 -19.14
N MET A 486 -1.85 -5.41 -18.30
CA MET A 486 -2.54 -4.12 -18.22
C MET A 486 -1.58 -2.99 -17.83
N MET A 487 -0.82 -3.16 -16.74
CA MET A 487 0.14 -2.16 -16.26
C MET A 487 1.32 -1.96 -17.23
N TRP A 488 1.85 -3.04 -17.83
CA TRP A 488 2.90 -2.95 -18.85
C TRP A 488 2.41 -2.20 -20.09
N THR A 489 1.18 -2.48 -20.53
CA THR A 489 0.52 -1.78 -21.64
C THR A 489 0.32 -0.29 -21.32
N TRP A 490 -0.09 0.03 -20.09
CA TRP A 490 -0.22 1.42 -19.64
C TRP A 490 1.13 2.16 -19.69
N VAL A 491 2.15 1.64 -19.02
CA VAL A 491 3.49 2.25 -18.96
C VAL A 491 4.09 2.41 -20.37
N ARG A 492 3.96 1.40 -21.22
CA ARG A 492 4.45 1.44 -22.61
C ARG A 492 3.69 2.47 -23.44
N GLY A 493 2.36 2.51 -23.33
CA GLY A 493 1.51 3.47 -24.05
C GLY A 493 1.76 4.92 -23.64
N VAL A 494 1.89 5.21 -22.34
CA VAL A 494 2.27 6.53 -21.83
C VAL A 494 3.66 6.95 -22.34
N THR A 495 4.64 6.04 -22.32
CA THR A 495 6.00 6.30 -22.81
C THR A 495 6.02 6.61 -24.31
N ILE A 496 5.26 5.87 -25.12
CA ILE A 496 5.14 6.09 -26.56
C ILE A 496 4.43 7.41 -26.85
N LEU A 497 3.32 7.69 -26.16
CA LEU A 497 2.59 8.96 -26.29
C LEU A 497 3.48 10.16 -25.95
N PHE A 498 4.23 10.09 -24.85
CA PHE A 498 5.18 11.13 -24.45
C PHE A 498 6.24 11.37 -25.52
N ASN A 499 6.92 10.31 -25.98
CA ASN A 499 7.95 10.39 -27.02
C ASN A 499 7.41 10.86 -28.38
N LYS A 500 6.16 10.54 -28.72
CA LYS A 500 5.50 10.98 -29.96
C LYS A 500 5.13 12.46 -29.89
N THR A 501 4.72 12.96 -28.71
CA THR A 501 4.42 14.39 -28.49
C THR A 501 5.70 15.24 -28.63
N ARG A 502 6.80 14.87 -27.93
CA ARG A 502 8.07 15.62 -27.95
C ARG A 502 8.64 15.91 -29.34
N LYS A 503 8.32 15.10 -30.35
CA LYS A 503 8.81 15.28 -31.74
C LYS A 503 8.11 16.41 -32.50
N THR A 504 7.03 16.98 -31.98
CA THR A 504 6.23 18.03 -32.63
C THR A 504 6.13 19.29 -31.76
N ASP A 505 6.76 19.28 -30.59
CA ASP A 505 6.66 20.32 -29.57
C ASP A 505 7.73 21.40 -29.73
N VAL A 506 7.39 22.65 -29.39
CA VAL A 506 8.30 23.80 -29.41
C VAL A 506 8.93 23.99 -28.02
N PRO A 507 10.25 24.19 -27.89
CA PRO A 507 10.89 24.52 -26.61
C PRO A 507 10.31 25.81 -26.01
N LEU A 508 10.07 25.82 -24.70
CA LEU A 508 9.45 26.96 -24.01
C LEU A 508 10.29 28.23 -24.15
N ILE A 509 11.62 28.10 -24.04
CA ILE A 509 12.57 29.21 -24.14
C ILE A 509 12.54 29.84 -25.55
N GLU A 510 12.43 29.02 -26.60
CA GLU A 510 12.32 29.51 -27.98
C GLU A 510 10.99 30.27 -28.19
N LEU A 511 9.88 29.73 -27.69
CA LEU A 511 8.58 30.42 -27.74
C LEU A 511 8.61 31.77 -27.02
N VAL A 512 9.23 31.84 -25.84
CA VAL A 512 9.38 33.10 -25.08
C VAL A 512 10.23 34.10 -25.87
N GLY A 513 11.37 33.68 -26.43
CA GLY A 513 12.21 34.54 -27.26
C GLY A 513 11.58 34.99 -28.59
N MET A 514 10.60 34.24 -29.13
CA MET A 514 9.75 34.68 -30.24
C MET A 514 8.70 35.70 -29.80
N LEU A 515 8.07 35.47 -28.63
CA LEU A 515 7.05 36.35 -28.06
C LEU A 515 7.61 37.72 -27.67
N GLU A 516 8.83 37.79 -27.12
CA GLU A 516 9.51 39.06 -26.79
C GLU A 516 9.71 39.97 -28.02
N LYS A 517 9.77 39.38 -29.22
CA LYS A 517 9.98 40.07 -30.50
C LYS A 517 8.67 40.33 -31.26
N SER A 518 7.54 39.82 -30.79
CA SER A 518 6.25 39.87 -31.49
C SER A 518 5.22 40.72 -30.76
N THR A 519 4.74 41.77 -31.43
CA THR A 519 3.62 42.60 -30.98
C THR A 519 2.24 42.04 -31.38
N SER A 520 2.18 40.84 -31.98
CA SER A 520 0.97 40.30 -32.61
C SER A 520 -0.05 39.69 -31.64
N TYR A 521 0.25 39.63 -30.34
CA TYR A 521 -0.58 39.00 -29.31
C TYR A 521 -1.02 40.03 -28.27
N GLN A 522 -2.31 40.03 -27.90
CA GLN A 522 -2.80 40.91 -26.84
C GLN A 522 -2.43 40.36 -25.46
N ARG A 523 -1.89 41.21 -24.59
CA ARG A 523 -1.55 40.86 -23.21
C ARG A 523 -2.66 41.32 -22.26
N VAL A 524 -3.30 40.38 -21.58
CA VAL A 524 -4.41 40.64 -20.65
C VAL A 524 -3.98 40.51 -19.19
N LYS A 525 -4.65 41.25 -18.31
CA LYS A 525 -4.40 41.22 -16.86
C LYS A 525 -4.68 39.84 -16.27
N GLY A 526 -3.91 39.48 -15.24
CA GLY A 526 -4.12 38.25 -14.45
C GLY A 526 -3.07 37.17 -14.66
N THR A 527 -3.37 35.97 -14.13
CA THR A 527 -2.46 34.82 -14.13
C THR A 527 -3.10 33.62 -14.83
N ALA A 528 -2.38 33.01 -15.76
CA ALA A 528 -2.75 31.73 -16.37
C ALA A 528 -1.76 30.64 -15.94
N VAL A 529 -2.28 29.48 -15.53
CA VAL A 529 -1.49 28.29 -15.19
C VAL A 529 -1.72 27.24 -16.27
N PHE A 530 -0.68 26.90 -17.03
CA PHE A 530 -0.69 25.89 -18.07
C PHE A 530 -0.03 24.61 -17.55
N LEU A 531 -0.78 23.53 -17.40
CA LEU A 531 -0.20 22.27 -16.95
C LEU A 531 0.52 21.53 -18.09
N THR A 532 1.71 21.01 -17.81
CA THR A 532 2.50 20.18 -18.73
C THR A 532 3.17 19.01 -18.02
N SER A 533 3.46 17.95 -18.77
CA SER A 533 4.26 16.81 -18.33
C SER A 533 5.76 16.97 -18.59
N ASP A 534 6.15 17.95 -19.42
CA ASP A 534 7.55 18.28 -19.71
C ASP A 534 7.77 19.78 -19.43
N PRO A 535 8.64 20.14 -18.46
CA PRO A 535 8.87 21.53 -18.04
C PRO A 535 9.72 22.36 -19.03
N GLU A 536 10.36 21.73 -20.02
CA GLU A 536 11.18 22.41 -21.05
C GLU A 536 10.38 22.80 -22.29
N ILE A 537 9.14 22.30 -22.41
CA ILE A 537 8.30 22.39 -23.61
C ILE A 537 7.14 23.37 -23.43
N ALA A 538 6.84 24.14 -24.48
CA ALA A 538 5.65 24.98 -24.54
C ALA A 538 4.36 24.13 -24.47
N PRO A 539 3.48 24.33 -23.47
CA PRO A 539 2.29 23.50 -23.32
C PRO A 539 1.34 23.64 -24.53
N ALA A 540 0.78 22.53 -25.02
CA ALA A 540 -0.14 22.57 -26.16
C ALA A 540 -1.36 23.50 -25.93
N ALA A 541 -1.88 23.60 -24.70
CA ALA A 541 -2.95 24.53 -24.35
C ALA A 541 -2.53 26.01 -24.52
N LEU A 542 -1.27 26.36 -24.25
CA LEU A 542 -0.73 27.70 -24.51
C LEU A 542 -0.66 27.97 -26.01
N LEU A 543 -0.08 27.06 -26.79
CA LEU A 543 0.04 27.20 -28.25
C LEU A 543 -1.33 27.33 -28.93
N HIS A 544 -2.30 26.52 -28.53
CA HIS A 544 -3.67 26.62 -29.05
C HIS A 544 -4.39 27.90 -28.59
N ASN A 545 -4.24 28.31 -27.32
CA ASN A 545 -4.80 29.57 -26.85
C ASN A 545 -4.22 30.77 -27.63
N MET A 546 -2.91 30.79 -27.90
CA MET A 546 -2.29 31.79 -28.76
C MET A 546 -2.79 31.73 -30.21
N LYS A 547 -2.98 30.53 -30.77
CA LYS A 547 -3.45 30.34 -32.15
C LYS A 547 -4.90 30.81 -32.36
N HIS A 548 -5.80 30.48 -31.43
CA HIS A 548 -7.23 30.72 -31.58
C HIS A 548 -7.70 32.02 -30.92
N ASN A 549 -7.27 32.28 -29.68
CA ASN A 549 -7.71 33.44 -28.91
C ASN A 549 -6.76 34.65 -29.07
N LYS A 550 -5.52 34.45 -29.54
CA LYS A 550 -4.48 35.48 -29.75
C LYS A 550 -4.14 36.30 -28.50
N VAL A 551 -4.37 35.71 -27.32
CA VAL A 551 -4.19 36.33 -26.01
C VAL A 551 -3.13 35.61 -25.18
N ILE A 552 -2.31 36.37 -24.47
CA ILE A 552 -1.39 35.91 -23.41
C ILE A 552 -1.67 36.67 -22.11
N HIS A 553 -1.38 36.09 -20.95
CA HIS A 553 -1.62 36.78 -19.67
C HIS A 553 -0.39 37.59 -19.23
N GLU A 554 -0.56 38.49 -18.25
CA GLU A 554 0.56 39.18 -17.60
C GLU A 554 1.53 38.20 -16.94
N LYS A 555 1.00 37.18 -16.26
CA LYS A 555 1.77 36.07 -15.68
C LYS A 555 1.34 34.74 -16.31
N ASN A 556 2.28 34.02 -16.91
CA ASN A 556 2.04 32.71 -17.49
C ASN A 556 2.89 31.67 -16.75
N VAL A 557 2.25 30.82 -15.95
CA VAL A 557 2.92 29.78 -15.18
C VAL A 557 2.85 28.48 -15.97
N VAL A 558 3.99 27.94 -16.36
CA VAL A 558 4.13 26.58 -16.90
C VAL A 558 4.34 25.65 -15.72
N LEU A 559 3.31 24.89 -15.37
CA LEU A 559 3.26 24.05 -14.18
C LEU A 559 3.48 22.57 -14.53
N THR A 560 4.53 21.98 -13.97
CA THR A 560 4.79 20.54 -14.02
C THR A 560 4.58 19.93 -12.64
N VAL A 561 3.94 18.77 -12.60
CA VAL A 561 3.75 17.99 -11.37
C VAL A 561 4.55 16.69 -11.49
N GLU A 562 5.53 16.52 -10.61
CA GLU A 562 6.41 15.35 -10.52
C GLU A 562 6.06 14.51 -9.29
N THR A 563 5.90 13.19 -9.45
CA THR A 563 5.88 12.26 -8.33
C THR A 563 7.30 11.77 -8.03
N MET A 564 7.70 11.76 -6.77
CA MET A 564 9.00 11.26 -6.30
C MET A 564 8.94 9.76 -5.94
N ASP A 565 10.05 9.02 -6.10
CA ASP A 565 10.25 7.64 -5.60
C ASP A 565 10.35 7.56 -4.04
N ARG A 566 9.96 8.61 -3.32
CA ARG A 566 9.88 8.71 -1.85
C ARG A 566 8.42 8.96 -1.47
N PRO A 567 7.93 8.52 -0.30
CA PRO A 567 6.50 8.58 0.00
C PRO A 567 5.97 9.99 0.26
N ARG A 568 6.81 10.92 0.73
CA ARG A 568 6.46 12.31 1.02
C ARG A 568 7.58 13.24 0.55
N ALA A 569 7.23 14.38 -0.04
CA ALA A 569 8.18 15.41 -0.45
C ALA A 569 8.57 16.32 0.73
N THR A 570 9.85 16.66 0.87
CA THR A 570 10.32 17.60 1.90
C THR A 570 9.84 19.02 1.60
N GLN A 571 9.66 19.86 2.63
CA GLN A 571 9.04 21.18 2.45
C GLN A 571 9.83 22.11 1.51
N GLY A 572 11.17 22.03 1.52
CA GLY A 572 12.04 22.83 0.65
C GLY A 572 12.20 22.29 -0.78
N GLU A 573 11.83 21.03 -1.05
CA GLU A 573 11.86 20.45 -2.40
C GLU A 573 10.47 20.44 -3.07
N ARG A 574 9.41 20.72 -2.31
CA ARG A 574 8.00 20.58 -2.72
C ARG A 574 7.60 21.50 -3.87
N VAL A 575 8.21 22.68 -3.96
CA VAL A 575 7.97 23.65 -5.04
C VAL A 575 9.29 24.28 -5.44
N ARG A 576 9.53 24.39 -6.75
CA ARG A 576 10.63 25.15 -7.35
C ARG A 576 10.04 26.08 -8.40
N ILE A 577 10.33 27.38 -8.31
CA ILE A 577 9.94 28.39 -9.31
C ILE A 577 11.17 29.00 -9.97
N GLU A 578 11.11 29.14 -11.29
CA GLU A 578 12.18 29.72 -12.10
C GLU A 578 11.58 30.73 -13.10
N PRO A 579 12.02 32.01 -13.11
CA PRO A 579 11.59 32.97 -14.12
C PRO A 579 12.25 32.62 -15.47
N VAL A 580 11.46 32.57 -16.54
CA VAL A 580 11.95 32.24 -17.90
C VAL A 580 12.20 33.48 -18.75
N GLY A 581 11.44 34.56 -18.52
CA GLY A 581 11.44 35.77 -19.36
C GLY A 581 10.00 36.17 -19.73
N PHE A 582 9.79 37.38 -20.24
CA PHE A 582 8.48 37.89 -20.70
C PHE A 582 7.24 37.67 -19.79
N GLY A 583 7.40 37.49 -18.48
CA GLY A 583 6.31 37.13 -17.55
C GLY A 583 5.93 35.65 -17.54
N PHE A 584 6.75 34.79 -18.13
CA PHE A 584 6.70 33.33 -18.00
C PHE A 584 7.49 32.85 -16.79
N TYR A 585 6.90 31.91 -16.07
CA TYR A 585 7.48 31.25 -14.89
C TYR A 585 7.34 29.74 -15.06
N ARG A 586 8.43 29.01 -14.87
CA ARG A 586 8.43 27.56 -14.79
C ARG A 586 8.27 27.17 -13.32
N VAL A 587 7.24 26.38 -13.02
CA VAL A 587 6.97 25.88 -11.67
C VAL A 587 6.96 24.37 -11.69
N VAL A 588 7.81 23.75 -10.89
CA VAL A 588 7.80 22.31 -10.65
C VAL A 588 7.27 22.06 -9.25
N MET A 589 6.21 21.27 -9.14
CA MET A 589 5.66 20.80 -7.86
C MET A 589 5.97 19.33 -7.68
N ARG A 590 6.47 18.98 -6.50
CA ARG A 590 6.90 17.62 -6.15
C ARG A 590 6.05 17.07 -5.03
N PHE A 591 5.50 15.88 -5.27
CA PHE A 591 4.74 15.10 -4.29
C PHE A 591 5.37 13.72 -4.15
N GLY A 592 5.37 13.16 -2.95
CA GLY A 592 5.76 11.76 -2.76
C GLY A 592 4.62 10.78 -3.06
N PHE A 593 4.95 9.50 -3.30
CA PHE A 593 4.01 8.47 -3.75
C PHE A 593 2.89 8.07 -2.75
N MET A 594 2.85 8.68 -1.55
CA MET A 594 1.78 8.51 -0.56
C MET A 594 0.97 9.81 -0.32
N GLU A 595 1.31 10.92 -1.00
CA GLU A 595 0.61 12.19 -0.86
C GLU A 595 -0.52 12.31 -1.88
N THR A 596 -1.62 12.98 -1.54
CA THR A 596 -2.67 13.34 -2.51
C THR A 596 -2.33 14.70 -3.12
N PRO A 597 -2.01 14.80 -4.43
CA PRO A 597 -1.64 16.08 -5.04
C PRO A 597 -2.79 17.08 -5.02
N ASN A 598 -2.59 18.22 -4.34
CA ASN A 598 -3.52 19.34 -4.38
C ASN A 598 -2.79 20.58 -4.89
N ILE A 599 -3.05 20.94 -6.15
CA ILE A 599 -2.38 22.07 -6.80
C ILE A 599 -2.76 23.41 -6.15
N PRO A 600 -4.04 23.76 -5.91
CA PRO A 600 -4.41 25.04 -5.30
C PRO A 600 -3.77 25.30 -3.93
N ARG A 601 -3.76 24.30 -3.03
CA ARG A 601 -3.10 24.39 -1.71
C ARG A 601 -1.60 24.55 -1.88
N THR A 602 -0.97 23.76 -2.75
CA THR A 602 0.49 23.82 -2.97
C THR A 602 0.93 25.13 -3.62
N LEU A 603 0.12 25.72 -4.50
CA LEU A 603 0.35 27.06 -5.08
C LEU A 603 0.40 28.17 -4.03
N THR A 604 -0.19 28.00 -2.83
CA THR A 604 -0.07 28.99 -1.76
C THR A 604 1.37 29.10 -1.22
N LEU A 605 2.18 28.05 -1.34
CA LEU A 605 3.58 28.05 -0.90
C LEU A 605 4.44 29.02 -1.73
N LEU A 606 4.09 29.24 -3.02
CA LEU A 606 4.76 30.22 -3.87
C LEU A 606 4.71 31.66 -3.32
N LYS A 607 3.74 31.98 -2.44
CA LYS A 607 3.69 33.28 -1.75
C LYS A 607 4.92 33.49 -0.86
N ARG A 608 5.47 32.43 -0.27
CA ARG A 608 6.69 32.48 0.57
C ARG A 608 7.95 32.74 -0.28
N GLU A 609 7.93 32.33 -1.54
CA GLU A 609 8.99 32.61 -2.54
C GLU A 609 8.77 33.95 -3.26
N GLY A 610 7.95 34.86 -2.70
CA GLY A 610 7.70 36.20 -3.24
C GLY A 610 6.72 36.27 -4.42
N PHE A 611 6.25 35.15 -4.96
CA PHE A 611 5.32 35.14 -6.09
C PHE A 611 3.88 35.39 -5.63
N LYS A 612 3.40 36.63 -5.77
CA LYS A 612 2.00 36.99 -5.48
C LYS A 612 1.04 36.25 -6.40
N PHE A 613 0.24 35.36 -5.80
CA PHE A 613 -0.73 34.49 -6.45
C PHE A 613 -2.10 34.55 -5.75
N ASP A 614 -3.17 34.60 -6.53
CA ASP A 614 -4.56 34.49 -6.08
C ASP A 614 -5.29 33.45 -6.93
N ILE A 615 -5.92 32.48 -6.27
CA ILE A 615 -6.63 31.36 -6.88
C ILE A 615 -7.87 31.86 -7.63
N MET A 616 -8.60 32.85 -7.08
CA MET A 616 -9.88 33.29 -7.60
C MET A 616 -9.75 34.08 -8.90
N SER A 617 -8.62 34.77 -9.09
CA SER A 617 -8.28 35.47 -10.33
C SER A 617 -7.44 34.64 -11.32
N THR A 618 -7.01 33.43 -10.97
CA THR A 618 -6.19 32.56 -11.83
C THR A 618 -7.04 31.68 -12.74
N SER A 619 -6.63 31.51 -13.99
CA SER A 619 -7.25 30.59 -14.96
C SER A 619 -6.33 29.38 -15.20
N PHE A 620 -6.87 28.17 -15.08
CA PHE A 620 -6.13 26.92 -15.28
C PHE A 620 -6.39 26.37 -16.68
N PHE A 621 -5.36 26.34 -17.52
CA PHE A 621 -5.41 25.83 -18.88
C PHE A 621 -4.88 24.39 -18.92
N LEU A 622 -5.74 23.48 -19.38
CA LEU A 622 -5.49 22.04 -19.41
C LEU A 622 -5.59 21.52 -20.85
N SER A 623 -4.62 20.73 -21.29
CA SER A 623 -4.70 20.04 -22.59
C SER A 623 -5.40 18.69 -22.43
N ARG A 624 -6.60 18.55 -22.97
CA ARG A 624 -7.32 17.27 -22.98
C ARG A 624 -7.05 16.51 -24.28
N ARG A 625 -6.34 15.39 -24.17
CA ARG A 625 -5.87 14.61 -25.33
C ARG A 625 -6.88 13.51 -25.67
N SER A 626 -7.58 13.64 -26.79
CA SER A 626 -8.41 12.57 -27.34
C SER A 626 -7.53 11.60 -28.13
N ILE A 627 -7.32 10.40 -27.59
CA ILE A 627 -6.46 9.38 -28.19
C ILE A 627 -7.25 8.56 -29.22
N ARG A 628 -6.75 8.49 -30.46
CA ARG A 628 -7.26 7.64 -31.54
C ARG A 628 -6.20 6.64 -32.01
N PRO A 629 -6.57 5.41 -32.43
CA PRO A 629 -5.61 4.45 -32.95
C PRO A 629 -5.09 4.86 -34.33
N ALA A 630 -3.78 4.69 -34.57
CA ALA A 630 -3.15 4.82 -35.88
C ALA A 630 -2.82 3.44 -36.49
N ALA A 631 -2.77 3.36 -37.83
CA ALA A 631 -2.28 2.16 -38.53
C ALA A 631 -0.76 1.94 -38.35
N HIS A 632 -0.03 2.97 -37.90
CA HIS A 632 1.41 2.94 -37.60
C HIS A 632 1.68 3.33 -36.14
N SER A 633 1.08 2.60 -35.20
CA SER A 633 1.40 2.70 -33.76
C SER A 633 2.75 2.06 -33.43
N GLY A 634 3.34 2.48 -32.30
CA GLY A 634 4.51 1.83 -31.69
C GLY A 634 4.18 0.55 -30.89
N MET A 635 2.91 0.11 -30.91
CA MET A 635 2.42 -1.11 -30.27
C MET A 635 1.55 -1.92 -31.25
N PRO A 636 1.32 -3.22 -31.00
CA PRO A 636 0.32 -3.99 -31.72
C PRO A 636 -1.11 -3.47 -31.49
N LEU A 637 -1.98 -3.57 -32.49
CA LEU A 637 -3.36 -3.05 -32.45
C LEU A 637 -4.20 -3.55 -31.26
N TRP A 638 -3.96 -4.77 -30.77
CA TRP A 638 -4.66 -5.29 -29.58
C TRP A 638 -4.21 -4.56 -28.31
N GLN A 639 -2.92 -4.22 -28.21
CA GLN A 639 -2.33 -3.49 -27.10
C GLN A 639 -2.76 -2.02 -27.13
N ASP A 640 -2.87 -1.41 -28.32
CA ASP A 640 -3.46 -0.08 -28.48
C ASP A 640 -4.92 -0.03 -28.00
N ARG A 641 -5.74 -1.03 -28.33
CA ARG A 641 -7.14 -1.11 -27.87
C ARG A 641 -7.23 -1.14 -26.34
N ILE A 642 -6.37 -1.92 -25.68
CA ILE A 642 -6.27 -1.94 -24.21
C ILE A 642 -5.86 -0.55 -23.70
N PHE A 643 -4.77 0.03 -24.21
CA PHE A 643 -4.27 1.34 -23.78
C PHE A 643 -5.32 2.45 -23.95
N ILE A 644 -6.00 2.50 -25.10
CA ILE A 644 -7.06 3.47 -25.40
C ILE A 644 -8.26 3.28 -24.47
N THR A 645 -8.60 2.04 -24.10
CA THR A 645 -9.70 1.77 -23.16
C THR A 645 -9.34 2.21 -21.75
N LEU A 646 -8.13 1.91 -21.27
CA LEU A 646 -7.60 2.39 -19.99
C LEU A 646 -7.55 3.92 -19.94
N ALA A 647 -7.08 4.57 -21.02
CA ALA A 647 -6.98 6.02 -21.10
C ALA A 647 -8.33 6.73 -21.15
N LYS A 648 -9.37 6.10 -21.72
CA LYS A 648 -10.76 6.62 -21.69
C LYS A 648 -11.43 6.47 -20.33
N ASN A 649 -11.06 5.44 -19.57
CA ASN A 649 -11.61 5.15 -18.24
C ASN A 649 -10.81 5.81 -17.11
N ALA A 650 -9.72 6.51 -17.43
CA ALA A 650 -8.91 7.24 -16.47
C ALA A 650 -9.57 8.58 -16.08
N ASN A 651 -9.50 8.94 -14.80
CA ASN A 651 -10.01 10.24 -14.32
C ASN A 651 -9.24 11.40 -14.96
N ASP A 652 -9.98 12.47 -15.30
CA ASP A 652 -9.41 13.69 -15.84
C ASP A 652 -8.45 14.37 -14.84
N ALA A 653 -7.48 15.12 -15.38
CA ALA A 653 -6.44 15.78 -14.59
C ALA A 653 -7.01 16.80 -13.58
N THR A 654 -8.13 17.43 -13.92
CA THR A 654 -8.85 18.41 -13.08
C THR A 654 -9.18 17.83 -11.71
N ASP A 655 -9.85 16.68 -11.68
CA ASP A 655 -10.32 16.05 -10.45
C ASP A 655 -9.15 15.45 -9.65
N PHE A 656 -8.22 14.79 -10.34
CA PHE A 656 -7.06 14.15 -9.72
C PHE A 656 -6.14 15.15 -9.01
N PHE A 657 -5.94 16.34 -9.57
CA PHE A 657 -5.11 17.41 -8.98
C PHE A 657 -5.91 18.42 -8.12
N GLN A 658 -7.21 18.18 -7.93
CA GLN A 658 -8.14 19.00 -7.15
C GLN A 658 -8.19 20.46 -7.63
N ILE A 659 -8.22 20.68 -8.95
CA ILE A 659 -8.28 22.01 -9.57
C ILE A 659 -9.75 22.49 -9.60
N PRO A 660 -10.07 23.73 -9.21
CA PRO A 660 -11.46 24.21 -9.19
C PRO A 660 -12.07 24.23 -10.60
N THR A 661 -13.10 23.41 -10.82
CA THR A 661 -13.76 23.22 -12.14
C THR A 661 -14.24 24.54 -12.76
N GLY A 662 -14.80 25.45 -11.96
CA GLY A 662 -15.22 26.80 -12.41
C GLY A 662 -14.10 27.75 -12.83
N ARG A 663 -12.82 27.34 -12.76
CA ARG A 663 -11.63 28.11 -13.19
C ARG A 663 -10.81 27.38 -14.27
N VAL A 664 -11.31 26.26 -14.80
CA VAL A 664 -10.64 25.43 -15.79
C VAL A 664 -11.07 25.79 -17.22
N VAL A 665 -10.08 25.90 -18.11
CA VAL A 665 -10.25 25.98 -19.56
C VAL A 665 -9.60 24.73 -20.17
N GLU A 666 -10.42 23.78 -20.59
CA GLU A 666 -9.94 22.60 -21.32
C GLU A 666 -9.77 22.92 -22.81
N VAL A 667 -8.55 22.72 -23.32
CA VAL A 667 -8.23 22.86 -24.74
C VAL A 667 -8.01 21.47 -25.32
N GLY A 668 -9.00 21.00 -26.09
CA GLY A 668 -9.00 19.66 -26.66
C GLY A 668 -8.05 19.51 -27.86
N THR A 669 -7.21 18.47 -27.84
CA THR A 669 -6.34 18.09 -28.97
C THR A 669 -6.57 16.62 -29.33
N GLN A 670 -6.66 16.30 -30.62
CA GLN A 670 -6.68 14.90 -31.07
C GLN A 670 -5.25 14.43 -31.31
N VAL A 671 -4.89 13.29 -30.72
CA VAL A 671 -3.57 12.67 -30.90
C VAL A 671 -3.78 11.23 -31.36
N THR A 672 -3.11 10.84 -32.45
CA THR A 672 -3.11 9.45 -32.90
C THR A 672 -1.94 8.71 -32.26
N VAL A 673 -2.20 7.55 -31.66
CA VAL A 673 -1.17 6.63 -31.13
C VAL A 673 -0.89 5.58 -32.18
#